data_AF-A0A031JLY8-F1
#
_entry.id   AF-A0A031JLY8-F1
#
_cell.length_a   1.000
_cell.length_b   1.000
_cell.length_c   1.000
_cell.angle_alpha   90.00
_cell.angle_beta   90.00
_cell.angle_gamma   90.00
#
_symmetry.space_group_name_H-M   'P 1'
#
loop_
_entity.id
_entity.type
_entity.pdbx_description
1 polymer ?
#
loop_
_entity_poly.entity_id
_entity_poly.type
_entity_poly.pdbx_seq_one_letter_code
_entity_poly.pdbx_strand_id
1 'polypeptide(L)'
;MTIDLTPPPVRHVALIGNFPPRRCGIATFTADLHAALKAGDPDLTISTIALNDPGVHHDYPREVGYEIAQDNLSDYVAAAEHINALNPDIVCLQHEFGIFGGEAGDHLLALVDRLRAPIVTTLHTVLTDPTADQRRVMNALAQASSRIIVMTEMGRTILARDMGVPAHKIVVIPHGIPDMPFLDPAFEKHRFGLDGRRVALTFGLLSPNKGIEVMISALPQLVRDHPDLIYVVLGATHPHLVAREGEAYREDLARQVSALGLERNVRFVNEYVDTPTLQAWLSACDIYVTPYLTEAQITSGTLSYSVGLGKAVVSTPYWHAQELLSDECGVLVPFASPDALAKAVGDLLGDGRRRDELRRSAYQAGRAMTWPVVGASYLSLFAQARLGSPLATTLVGLRPSVTPAPEPSLDAIDRMTDGCGILQHSRSKVPDRRHGYCLDDNARALMLASEFALEGLDTPRAARLANIYASFVDFAWDEDAGRFRNFMGYDRDWLETEGSQDSFGRGLWALGRTAQATDDHGLKLWATALADKVIPASSFLQSPRAQAFATSGLAAFLAVYPGHRPARLLMETFSVRLLELLRANRRDDWIWFEPVLAYDNARLPEALLRAGRALARPDMVEEAIEALAWLAERQTAKEGHFRPIGTESFGLPHETPQAFDQQPLEAWATIEACALAFETTGDAQWLTHVETAYAWYLGANDLGLRLALPDGGCFDGLQVDRVNLNQGAESILAWQFAALAVRRLRARSDGSQNEEEGQEEGSVAACR
;
A
#
# COMPACT_ATOMS: atom_id res chain seq x y z
N MET A 1 21.10 -4.76 17.97
CA MET A 1 21.66 -4.39 16.66
C MET A 1 20.49 -3.83 15.86
N THR A 2 20.49 -2.53 15.60
CA THR A 2 19.44 -1.85 14.83
C THR A 2 19.59 -2.28 13.38
N ILE A 3 18.59 -2.99 12.86
CA ILE A 3 18.51 -3.40 11.46
C ILE A 3 18.45 -2.12 10.61
N ASP A 4 19.41 -1.94 9.71
CA ASP A 4 19.42 -0.84 8.74
C ASP A 4 18.42 -1.19 7.63
N LEU A 5 17.13 -1.01 7.93
CA LEU A 5 16.04 -1.14 6.96
C LEU A 5 16.12 0.05 6.01
N THR A 6 16.89 -0.08 4.93
CA THR A 6 16.81 0.89 3.84
C THR A 6 15.43 0.72 3.20
N PRO A 7 14.52 1.70 3.26
CA PRO A 7 13.18 1.54 2.72
C PRO A 7 13.22 1.25 1.22
N PRO A 8 12.35 0.36 0.70
CA PRO A 8 12.17 0.25 -0.73
C PRO A 8 11.77 1.62 -1.30
N PRO A 9 12.36 2.04 -2.43
CA PRO A 9 12.12 3.36 -3.00
C PRO A 9 10.64 3.53 -3.33
N VAL A 10 10.09 4.72 -3.06
CA VAL A 10 8.75 5.12 -3.46
C VAL A 10 8.79 5.37 -4.98
N ARG A 11 8.10 4.54 -5.76
CA ARG A 11 8.07 4.64 -7.22
C ARG A 11 6.73 5.11 -7.75
N HIS A 12 5.66 4.97 -6.97
CA HIS A 12 4.32 5.40 -7.36
C HIS A 12 3.57 6.10 -6.23
N VAL A 13 3.13 7.34 -6.47
CA VAL A 13 2.27 8.10 -5.56
C VAL A 13 0.91 8.35 -6.20
N ALA A 14 -0.17 8.08 -5.47
CA ALA A 14 -1.50 8.56 -5.80
C ALA A 14 -1.76 9.89 -5.08
N LEU A 15 -1.95 10.98 -5.84
CA LEU A 15 -2.14 12.33 -5.30
C LEU A 15 -3.63 12.71 -5.41
N ILE A 16 -4.28 12.93 -4.26
CA ILE A 16 -5.72 13.23 -4.18
C ILE A 16 -5.91 14.66 -3.70
N GLY A 17 -6.68 15.46 -4.43
CA GLY A 17 -7.01 16.83 -4.04
C GLY A 17 -7.71 17.60 -5.16
N ASN A 18 -7.75 18.93 -5.07
CA ASN A 18 -8.15 19.75 -6.22
C ASN A 18 -6.98 19.93 -7.18
N PHE A 19 -7.28 20.20 -8.46
CA PHE A 19 -6.26 20.48 -9.48
C PHE A 19 -6.75 21.61 -10.43
N PRO A 20 -5.87 22.37 -11.10
CA PRO A 20 -6.30 23.31 -12.15
C PRO A 20 -6.99 22.55 -13.30
N PRO A 21 -8.05 23.09 -13.93
CA PRO A 21 -8.42 24.51 -13.99
C PRO A 21 -9.30 25.03 -12.84
N ARG A 22 -9.64 24.21 -11.83
CA ARG A 22 -10.39 24.67 -10.65
C ARG A 22 -9.63 25.80 -9.96
N ARG A 23 -10.26 26.98 -9.85
CA ARG A 23 -9.62 28.21 -9.34
C ARG A 23 -9.70 28.28 -7.82
N CYS A 24 -8.83 27.55 -7.13
CA CYS A 24 -8.67 27.67 -5.68
C CYS A 24 -7.21 27.45 -5.25
N GLY A 25 -6.89 27.87 -4.01
CA GLY A 25 -5.53 27.76 -3.47
C GLY A 25 -5.04 26.30 -3.38
N ILE A 26 -5.94 25.37 -3.04
CA ILE A 26 -5.61 23.95 -2.94
C ILE A 26 -5.29 23.36 -4.31
N ALA A 27 -6.03 23.74 -5.35
CA ALA A 27 -5.72 23.32 -6.72
C ALA A 27 -4.30 23.73 -7.12
N THR A 28 -3.92 24.98 -6.83
CA THR A 28 -2.56 25.48 -7.08
C THR A 28 -1.53 24.72 -6.26
N PHE A 29 -1.80 24.49 -4.97
CA PHE A 29 -0.91 23.72 -4.08
C PHE A 29 -0.67 22.29 -4.59
N THR A 30 -1.72 21.56 -4.97
CA THR A 30 -1.61 20.18 -5.47
C THR A 30 -0.79 20.13 -6.76
N ALA A 31 -1.00 21.07 -7.67
CA ALA A 31 -0.26 21.15 -8.94
C ALA A 31 1.22 21.48 -8.72
N ASP A 32 1.51 22.44 -7.85
CA ASP A 32 2.89 22.80 -7.52
C ASP A 32 3.60 21.64 -6.77
N LEU A 33 2.91 20.95 -5.86
CA LEU A 33 3.44 19.76 -5.19
C LEU A 33 3.72 18.63 -6.19
N HIS A 34 2.79 18.37 -7.12
CA HIS A 34 3.00 17.41 -8.20
C HIS A 34 4.28 17.73 -8.99
N ALA A 35 4.46 18.99 -9.39
CA ALA A 35 5.65 19.44 -10.11
C ALA A 35 6.94 19.30 -9.25
N ALA A 36 6.87 19.65 -7.97
CA ALA A 36 7.99 19.54 -7.04
C ALA A 36 8.43 18.08 -6.83
N LEU A 37 7.47 17.15 -6.69
CA LEU A 37 7.74 15.72 -6.58
C LEU A 37 8.43 15.18 -7.84
N LYS A 38 7.93 15.51 -9.03
CA LYS A 38 8.55 15.10 -10.31
C LYS A 38 9.93 15.72 -10.54
N ALA A 39 10.15 16.94 -10.06
CA ALA A 39 11.47 17.57 -10.12
C ALA A 39 12.48 16.91 -9.17
N GLY A 40 12.02 16.48 -7.99
CA GLY A 40 12.83 15.77 -7.00
C GLY A 40 13.15 14.32 -7.39
N ASP A 41 12.23 13.66 -8.10
CA ASP A 41 12.41 12.31 -8.64
C ASP A 41 11.75 12.19 -10.03
N PRO A 42 12.54 12.29 -11.12
CA PRO A 42 12.02 12.19 -12.48
C PRO A 42 11.37 10.83 -12.81
N ASP A 43 11.79 9.75 -12.16
CA ASP A 43 11.29 8.39 -12.40
C ASP A 43 10.02 8.08 -11.60
N LEU A 44 9.65 8.95 -10.65
CA LEU A 44 8.44 8.82 -9.86
C LEU A 44 7.19 8.84 -10.76
N THR A 45 6.38 7.80 -10.67
CA THR A 45 5.04 7.77 -11.26
C THR A 45 4.08 8.47 -10.32
N ILE A 46 3.28 9.43 -10.83
CA ILE A 46 2.25 10.09 -10.05
C ILE A 46 0.91 9.91 -10.77
N SER A 47 -0.07 9.36 -10.06
CA SER A 47 -1.45 9.29 -10.50
C SER A 47 -2.23 10.37 -9.76
N THR A 48 -2.71 11.40 -10.46
CA THR A 48 -3.47 12.49 -9.84
C THR A 48 -4.97 12.22 -9.93
N ILE A 49 -5.67 12.37 -8.81
CA ILE A 49 -7.12 12.20 -8.67
C ILE A 49 -7.70 13.54 -8.24
N ALA A 50 -8.57 14.13 -9.07
CA ALA A 50 -9.10 15.47 -8.86
C ALA A 50 -10.60 15.49 -8.49
N LEU A 51 -11.01 16.42 -7.62
CA LEU A 51 -12.43 16.62 -7.27
C LEU A 51 -13.09 17.64 -8.20
N ASN A 52 -14.27 17.29 -8.72
CA ASN A 52 -15.15 18.18 -9.48
C ASN A 52 -16.17 18.88 -8.58
N ASP A 53 -16.38 20.18 -8.80
CA ASP A 53 -17.46 20.93 -8.12
C ASP A 53 -18.84 20.33 -8.49
N PRO A 54 -19.86 20.49 -7.63
CA PRO A 54 -21.20 19.96 -7.89
C PRO A 54 -21.77 20.42 -9.25
N GLY A 55 -22.05 19.47 -10.13
CA GLY A 55 -22.61 19.74 -11.46
C GLY A 55 -21.65 20.37 -12.47
N VAL A 56 -20.35 20.45 -12.16
CA VAL A 56 -19.32 21.02 -13.03
C VAL A 56 -18.36 19.92 -13.49
N HIS A 57 -18.08 19.88 -14.79
CA HIS A 57 -16.95 19.14 -15.33
C HIS A 57 -15.84 20.12 -15.69
N HIS A 58 -14.62 19.81 -15.27
CA HIS A 58 -13.43 20.61 -15.56
C HIS A 58 -12.63 19.98 -16.69
N ASP A 59 -12.09 20.80 -17.59
CA ASP A 59 -11.14 20.34 -18.62
C ASP A 59 -9.75 20.15 -18.00
N TYR A 60 -9.59 19.06 -17.24
CA TYR A 60 -8.32 18.75 -16.59
C TYR A 60 -7.20 18.41 -17.58
N PRO A 61 -5.94 18.72 -17.23
CA PRO A 61 -4.80 18.32 -18.04
C PRO A 61 -4.49 16.82 -17.85
N ARG A 62 -3.59 16.27 -18.68
CA ARG A 62 -3.34 14.80 -18.76
C ARG A 62 -2.76 14.20 -17.47
N GLU A 63 -2.24 15.04 -16.60
CA GLU A 63 -1.72 14.68 -15.28
C GLU A 63 -2.84 14.14 -14.36
N VAL A 64 -4.09 14.56 -14.58
CA VAL A 64 -5.27 14.04 -13.87
C VAL A 64 -5.75 12.77 -14.57
N GLY A 65 -5.59 11.63 -13.91
CA GLY A 65 -5.94 10.31 -14.44
C GLY A 65 -7.32 9.82 -13.99
N TYR A 66 -7.90 10.43 -12.95
CA TYR A 66 -9.21 10.06 -12.42
C TYR A 66 -9.90 11.27 -11.78
N GLU A 67 -11.22 11.27 -11.82
CA GLU A 67 -12.05 12.36 -11.32
C GLU A 67 -13.11 11.85 -10.34
N ILE A 68 -13.45 12.64 -9.33
CA ILE A 68 -14.50 12.34 -8.37
C ILE A 68 -15.50 13.50 -8.38
N ALA A 69 -16.78 13.24 -8.61
CA ALA A 69 -17.81 14.25 -8.39
C ALA A 69 -18.00 14.47 -6.89
N GLN A 70 -17.81 15.71 -6.42
CA GLN A 70 -17.75 16.03 -4.99
C GLN A 70 -18.95 15.49 -4.20
N ASP A 71 -20.18 15.63 -4.70
CA ASP A 71 -21.41 15.24 -4.00
C ASP A 71 -21.90 13.81 -4.30
N ASN A 72 -21.12 13.00 -5.04
CA ASN A 72 -21.51 11.63 -5.36
C ASN A 72 -20.73 10.61 -4.53
N LEU A 73 -21.35 10.09 -3.46
CA LEU A 73 -20.74 9.09 -2.57
C LEU A 73 -20.24 7.83 -3.31
N SER A 74 -20.92 7.39 -4.37
CA SER A 74 -20.51 6.19 -5.12
C SER A 74 -19.20 6.39 -5.89
N ASP A 75 -18.89 7.62 -6.30
CA ASP A 75 -17.62 7.94 -6.98
C ASP A 75 -16.43 7.81 -6.03
N TYR A 76 -16.61 8.08 -4.74
CA TYR A 76 -15.55 7.89 -3.72
C TYR A 76 -15.20 6.41 -3.56
N VAL A 77 -16.21 5.53 -3.61
CA VAL A 77 -16.01 4.08 -3.56
C VAL A 77 -15.30 3.60 -4.82
N ALA A 78 -15.78 4.02 -6.00
CA ALA A 78 -15.15 3.68 -7.27
C ALA A 78 -13.71 4.22 -7.38
N ALA A 79 -13.46 5.43 -6.87
CA ALA A 79 -12.12 6.00 -6.81
C ALA A 79 -11.19 5.19 -5.90
N ALA A 80 -11.66 4.71 -4.75
CA ALA A 80 -10.85 3.85 -3.90
C ALA A 80 -10.49 2.53 -4.61
N GLU A 81 -11.44 1.93 -5.34
CA GLU A 81 -11.17 0.74 -6.17
C GLU A 81 -10.14 1.02 -7.27
N HIS A 82 -10.29 2.15 -7.97
CA HIS A 82 -9.35 2.60 -9.00
C HIS A 82 -7.95 2.85 -8.42
N ILE A 83 -7.84 3.64 -7.34
CA ILE A 83 -6.57 3.94 -6.67
C ILE A 83 -5.90 2.65 -6.20
N ASN A 84 -6.66 1.72 -5.63
CA ASN A 84 -6.10 0.45 -5.23
C ASN A 84 -5.64 -0.42 -6.41
N ALA A 85 -6.31 -0.35 -7.56
CA ALA A 85 -5.91 -1.06 -8.78
C ALA A 85 -4.63 -0.49 -9.39
N LEU A 86 -4.34 0.80 -9.16
CA LEU A 86 -3.07 1.44 -9.50
C LEU A 86 -1.90 0.92 -8.63
N ASN A 87 -2.20 0.36 -7.45
CA ASN A 87 -1.22 -0.16 -6.49
C ASN A 87 -0.10 0.85 -6.14
N PRO A 88 -0.44 2.09 -5.72
CA PRO A 88 0.56 3.09 -5.37
C PRO A 88 1.32 2.68 -4.10
N ASP A 89 2.58 3.11 -3.98
CA ASP A 89 3.36 2.93 -2.76
C ASP A 89 2.87 3.85 -1.63
N ILE A 90 2.31 5.02 -1.97
CA ILE A 90 1.77 6.02 -1.04
C ILE A 90 0.54 6.72 -1.65
N VAL A 91 -0.45 7.03 -0.82
CA VAL A 91 -1.50 8.00 -1.13
C VAL A 91 -1.19 9.33 -0.44
N CYS A 92 -1.03 10.40 -1.21
CA CYS A 92 -0.90 11.76 -0.71
C CYS A 92 -2.25 12.48 -0.82
N LEU A 93 -2.88 12.76 0.31
CA LEU A 93 -4.21 13.35 0.39
C LEU A 93 -4.12 14.83 0.80
N GLN A 94 -4.64 15.74 -0.02
CA GLN A 94 -4.83 17.14 0.33
C GLN A 94 -6.21 17.29 0.97
N HIS A 95 -6.28 17.75 2.21
CA HIS A 95 -7.53 17.87 2.94
C HIS A 95 -7.88 19.32 3.29
N GLU A 96 -9.12 19.68 2.94
CA GLU A 96 -9.86 20.83 3.42
C GLU A 96 -11.35 20.46 3.43
N PHE A 97 -12.15 21.01 4.34
CA PHE A 97 -13.53 20.55 4.56
C PHE A 97 -14.44 20.77 3.34
N GLY A 98 -14.23 21.85 2.58
CA GLY A 98 -15.08 22.24 1.47
C GLY A 98 -14.79 21.58 0.13
N ILE A 99 -13.75 20.75 0.01
CA ILE A 99 -13.40 20.09 -1.27
C ILE A 99 -14.07 18.72 -1.44
N PHE A 100 -14.54 18.12 -0.35
CA PHE A 100 -15.23 16.82 -0.34
C PHE A 100 -16.71 17.02 -0.05
N GLY A 101 -17.55 16.08 -0.49
CA GLY A 101 -19.00 16.14 -0.28
C GLY A 101 -19.42 15.67 1.10
N GLY A 102 -20.64 16.03 1.49
CA GLY A 102 -21.20 15.75 2.83
C GLY A 102 -21.06 16.93 3.80
N GLU A 103 -21.58 16.77 5.02
CA GLU A 103 -21.76 17.88 5.99
C GLU A 103 -20.43 18.51 6.44
N ALA A 104 -19.37 17.70 6.52
CA ALA A 104 -18.00 18.13 6.80
C ALA A 104 -16.98 17.43 5.90
N GLY A 105 -17.36 17.14 4.66
CA GLY A 105 -16.52 16.37 3.72
C GLY A 105 -16.48 14.88 4.03
N ASP A 106 -17.48 14.32 4.71
CA ASP A 106 -17.45 12.95 5.22
C ASP A 106 -17.62 11.86 4.14
N HIS A 107 -17.97 12.22 2.90
CA HIS A 107 -17.86 11.29 1.77
C HIS A 107 -16.42 10.79 1.58
N LEU A 108 -15.42 11.60 1.95
CA LEU A 108 -14.01 11.22 1.93
C LEU A 108 -13.74 9.95 2.75
N LEU A 109 -14.49 9.72 3.84
CA LEU A 109 -14.31 8.53 4.67
C LEU A 109 -14.61 7.25 3.89
N ALA A 110 -15.58 7.28 2.97
CA ALA A 110 -15.86 6.14 2.10
C ALA A 110 -14.69 5.79 1.18
N LEU A 111 -13.87 6.77 0.80
CA LEU A 111 -12.66 6.57 0.03
C LEU A 111 -11.52 6.07 0.95
N VAL A 112 -11.22 6.82 2.01
CA VAL A 112 -10.08 6.59 2.90
C VAL A 112 -10.16 5.23 3.60
N ASP A 113 -11.35 4.81 4.04
CA ASP A 113 -11.56 3.50 4.69
C ASP A 113 -11.31 2.29 3.76
N ARG A 114 -11.25 2.52 2.45
CA ARG A 114 -11.06 1.49 1.42
C ARG A 114 -9.68 1.52 0.79
N LEU A 115 -8.88 2.55 1.02
CA LEU A 115 -7.53 2.64 0.48
C LEU A 115 -6.59 1.64 1.19
N ARG A 116 -5.79 0.94 0.38
CA ARG A 116 -4.85 -0.09 0.87
C ARG A 116 -3.45 0.46 1.10
N ALA A 117 -3.02 1.45 0.33
CA ALA A 117 -1.69 2.05 0.45
C ALA A 117 -1.62 3.02 1.65
N PRO A 118 -0.45 3.19 2.29
CA PRO A 118 -0.28 4.12 3.39
C PRO A 118 -0.64 5.56 2.99
N ILE A 119 -1.39 6.25 3.84
CA ILE A 119 -1.92 7.59 3.56
C ILE A 119 -1.09 8.64 4.28
N VAL A 120 -0.64 9.65 3.54
CA VAL A 120 -0.04 10.88 4.05
C VAL A 120 -0.98 12.04 3.77
N THR A 121 -1.59 12.58 4.82
CA THR A 121 -2.61 13.63 4.69
C THR A 121 -2.03 15.00 5.00
N THR A 122 -2.15 15.95 4.09
CA THR A 122 -1.84 17.37 4.30
C THR A 122 -3.10 18.11 4.70
N LEU A 123 -3.11 18.68 5.90
CA LEU A 123 -4.23 19.46 6.42
C LEU A 123 -4.02 20.94 6.10
N HIS A 124 -4.88 21.48 5.22
CA HIS A 124 -4.89 22.91 4.87
C HIS A 124 -5.65 23.76 5.90
N THR A 125 -6.49 23.11 6.71
CA THR A 125 -7.26 23.72 7.80
C THR A 125 -7.14 22.85 9.05
N VAL A 126 -6.87 23.49 10.19
CA VAL A 126 -6.86 22.89 11.52
C VAL A 126 -7.65 23.83 12.42
N LEU A 127 -8.66 23.30 13.11
CA LEU A 127 -9.62 24.08 13.90
C LEU A 127 -9.38 23.81 15.39
N THR A 128 -9.40 24.87 16.22
CA THR A 128 -9.34 24.75 17.68
C THR A 128 -10.68 24.29 18.28
N ASP A 129 -11.79 24.71 17.67
CA ASP A 129 -13.14 24.35 18.10
C ASP A 129 -13.95 23.78 16.92
N PRO A 130 -13.62 22.54 16.46
CA PRO A 130 -14.35 21.91 15.38
C PRO A 130 -15.77 21.51 15.82
N THR A 131 -16.73 21.60 14.90
CA THR A 131 -18.07 21.02 15.10
C THR A 131 -17.98 19.50 15.32
N ALA A 132 -19.08 18.88 15.77
CA ALA A 132 -19.12 17.43 15.98
C ALA A 132 -18.72 16.65 14.71
N ASP A 133 -19.23 17.05 13.53
CA ASP A 133 -18.90 16.40 12.26
C ASP A 133 -17.47 16.68 11.79
N GLN A 134 -16.99 17.91 11.94
CA GLN A 134 -15.59 18.22 11.63
C GLN A 134 -14.63 17.41 12.51
N ARG A 135 -14.93 17.28 13.80
CA ARG A 135 -14.15 16.45 14.73
C ARG A 135 -14.19 14.98 14.34
N ARG A 136 -15.36 14.46 13.95
CA ARG A 136 -15.53 13.09 13.48
C ARG A 136 -14.66 12.80 12.25
N VAL A 137 -14.73 13.64 11.22
CA VAL A 137 -13.93 13.49 9.99
C VAL A 137 -12.43 13.56 10.30
N MET A 138 -12.00 14.57 11.06
CA MET A 138 -10.59 14.73 11.40
C MET A 138 -10.03 13.58 12.24
N ASN A 139 -10.80 13.04 13.18
CA ASN A 139 -10.39 11.86 13.96
C ASN A 139 -10.23 10.62 13.07
N ALA A 140 -11.17 10.39 12.14
CA ALA A 140 -11.09 9.27 11.20
C ALA A 140 -9.88 9.42 10.27
N LEU A 141 -9.62 10.62 9.74
CA LEU A 141 -8.43 10.90 8.94
C LEU A 141 -7.13 10.69 9.73
N ALA A 142 -7.08 11.14 10.99
CA ALA A 142 -5.91 10.94 11.83
C ALA A 142 -5.66 9.47 12.18
N GLN A 143 -6.73 8.68 12.30
CA GLN A 143 -6.64 7.24 12.48
C GLN A 143 -6.10 6.55 11.22
N ALA A 144 -6.67 6.86 10.06
CA ALA A 144 -6.31 6.24 8.78
C ALA A 144 -4.94 6.67 8.23
N SER A 145 -4.48 7.88 8.57
CA SER A 145 -3.20 8.40 8.06
C SER A 145 -1.99 7.81 8.79
N SER A 146 -0.98 7.38 8.04
CA SER A 146 0.33 6.98 8.56
C SER A 146 1.14 8.19 9.04
N ARG A 147 1.00 9.32 8.33
CA ARG A 147 1.57 10.62 8.68
C ARG A 147 0.59 11.73 8.32
N ILE A 148 0.61 12.79 9.11
CA ILE A 148 -0.21 13.99 8.93
C ILE A 148 0.72 15.18 8.83
N ILE A 149 0.59 15.93 7.74
CA ILE A 149 1.33 17.15 7.48
C ILE A 149 0.46 18.33 7.90
N VAL A 150 1.03 19.20 8.71
CA VAL A 150 0.55 20.55 8.99
C VAL A 150 1.62 21.55 8.56
N MET A 151 1.24 22.79 8.32
CA MET A 151 2.18 23.80 7.80
C MET A 151 2.71 24.77 8.87
N THR A 152 2.30 24.57 10.14
CA THR A 152 2.65 25.43 11.28
C THR A 152 2.80 24.61 12.56
N GLU A 153 3.63 25.11 13.48
CA GLU A 153 3.81 24.49 14.80
C GLU A 153 2.58 24.68 15.70
N MET A 154 1.80 25.75 15.50
CA MET A 154 0.48 25.89 16.09
C MET A 154 -0.46 24.79 15.58
N GLY A 155 -0.41 24.43 14.29
CA GLY A 155 -1.18 23.32 13.74
C GLY A 155 -0.84 22.00 14.43
N ARG A 156 0.45 21.74 14.64
CA ARG A 156 0.91 20.57 15.40
C ARG A 156 0.38 20.61 16.83
N THR A 157 0.47 21.76 17.48
CA THR A 157 0.03 21.95 18.87
C THR A 157 -1.46 21.66 19.01
N ILE A 158 -2.30 22.19 18.12
CA ILE A 158 -3.75 21.95 18.13
C ILE A 158 -4.04 20.45 17.92
N LEU A 159 -3.43 19.80 16.93
CA LEU A 159 -3.65 18.37 16.69
C LEU A 159 -3.22 17.50 17.88
N ALA A 160 -2.07 17.77 18.47
CA ALA A 160 -1.55 17.00 19.59
C ALA A 160 -2.36 17.24 20.88
N ARG A 161 -2.61 18.50 21.21
CA ARG A 161 -3.24 18.92 22.47
C ARG A 161 -4.76 18.77 22.44
N ASP A 162 -5.41 19.27 21.39
CA ASP A 162 -6.87 19.44 21.34
C ASP A 162 -7.59 18.28 20.62
N MET A 163 -6.85 17.52 19.81
CA MET A 163 -7.36 16.35 19.08
C MET A 163 -6.73 15.02 19.52
N GLY A 164 -5.70 15.03 20.36
CA GLY A 164 -5.05 13.81 20.87
C GLY A 164 -4.32 12.99 19.80
N VAL A 165 -3.94 13.61 18.68
CA VAL A 165 -3.20 12.92 17.61
C VAL A 165 -1.78 12.61 18.10
N PRO A 166 -1.29 11.36 17.98
CA PRO A 166 0.06 11.00 18.42
C PRO A 166 1.13 11.84 17.75
N ALA A 167 2.07 12.38 18.54
CA ALA A 167 3.11 13.29 18.05
C ALA A 167 3.96 12.70 16.91
N HIS A 168 4.22 11.39 16.92
CA HIS A 168 5.00 10.71 15.89
C HIS A 168 4.29 10.63 14.52
N LYS A 169 2.96 10.84 14.47
CA LYS A 169 2.22 10.95 13.21
C LYS A 169 2.30 12.35 12.61
N ILE A 170 2.51 13.39 13.41
CA ILE A 170 2.42 14.78 12.98
C ILE A 170 3.79 15.27 12.50
N VAL A 171 3.84 15.83 11.29
CA VAL A 171 5.03 16.42 10.70
C VAL A 171 4.69 17.83 10.25
N VAL A 172 5.59 18.77 10.51
CA VAL A 172 5.45 20.15 10.03
C VAL A 172 6.28 20.26 8.76
N ILE A 173 5.60 20.47 7.63
CA ILE A 173 6.24 20.83 6.36
C ILE A 173 5.63 22.17 5.95
N PRO A 174 6.43 23.24 5.80
CA PRO A 174 5.90 24.55 5.49
C PRO A 174 5.21 24.56 4.12
N HIS A 175 4.34 25.55 3.92
CA HIS A 175 3.71 25.78 2.62
C HIS A 175 4.78 26.03 1.56
N GLY A 176 4.66 25.37 0.40
CA GLY A 176 5.57 25.55 -0.73
C GLY A 176 5.48 26.93 -1.38
N ILE A 177 6.62 27.48 -1.79
CA ILE A 177 6.71 28.75 -2.51
C ILE A 177 7.56 28.61 -3.79
N PRO A 178 7.37 29.49 -4.79
CA PRO A 178 8.25 29.57 -5.93
C PRO A 178 9.69 29.95 -5.53
N ASP A 179 10.67 29.34 -6.18
CA ASP A 179 12.07 29.74 -6.02
C ASP A 179 12.39 30.90 -6.97
N MET A 180 12.45 32.11 -6.42
CA MET A 180 12.74 33.33 -7.19
C MET A 180 13.97 34.06 -6.64
N PRO A 181 14.71 34.79 -7.49
CA PRO A 181 15.80 35.64 -7.04
C PRO A 181 15.30 36.78 -6.15
N PHE A 182 16.15 37.22 -5.21
CA PHE A 182 15.89 38.41 -4.42
C PHE A 182 16.08 39.67 -5.27
N LEU A 183 14.97 40.31 -5.66
CA LEU A 183 14.97 41.46 -6.57
C LEU A 183 14.50 42.75 -5.89
N ASP A 184 15.00 43.88 -6.38
CA ASP A 184 14.47 45.21 -6.05
C ASP A 184 13.08 45.39 -6.68
N PRO A 185 12.05 45.85 -5.93
CA PRO A 185 10.71 46.03 -6.48
C PRO A 185 10.63 46.98 -7.67
N ALA A 186 11.57 47.92 -7.81
CA ALA A 186 11.59 48.87 -8.92
C ALA A 186 11.66 48.19 -10.30
N PHE A 187 12.22 46.97 -10.39
CA PHE A 187 12.42 46.28 -11.66
C PHE A 187 11.12 45.93 -12.39
N GLU A 188 10.06 45.57 -11.66
CA GLU A 188 8.78 45.10 -12.25
C GLU A 188 7.69 46.19 -12.27
N LYS A 189 7.93 47.37 -11.68
CA LYS A 189 6.92 48.44 -11.59
C LYS A 189 6.50 48.98 -12.96
N HIS A 190 7.44 49.06 -13.92
CA HIS A 190 7.16 49.54 -15.27
C HIS A 190 6.07 48.73 -15.98
N ARG A 191 6.07 47.41 -15.78
CA ARG A 191 5.08 46.49 -16.38
C ARG A 191 3.64 46.86 -16.02
N PHE A 192 3.43 47.47 -14.86
CA PHE A 192 2.11 47.81 -14.33
C PHE A 192 1.81 49.32 -14.37
N GLY A 193 2.71 50.14 -14.91
CA GLY A 193 2.60 51.61 -14.90
C GLY A 193 2.74 52.20 -13.50
N LEU A 194 3.59 51.60 -12.66
CA LEU A 194 3.78 51.98 -11.26
C LEU A 194 5.16 52.62 -11.00
N ASP A 195 5.84 53.07 -12.05
CA ASP A 195 7.14 53.73 -11.93
C ASP A 195 7.07 54.93 -11.00
N GLY A 196 8.05 55.03 -10.10
CA GLY A 196 8.10 56.09 -9.09
C GLY A 196 7.02 56.02 -7.99
N ARG A 197 6.14 55.01 -8.01
CA ARG A 197 5.13 54.80 -6.97
C ARG A 197 5.64 53.85 -5.89
N ARG A 198 5.17 54.04 -4.65
CA ARG A 198 5.28 53.07 -3.55
C ARG A 198 4.07 52.15 -3.59
N VAL A 199 4.28 50.84 -3.59
CA VAL A 199 3.22 49.84 -3.80
C VAL A 199 3.02 49.04 -2.53
N ALA A 200 1.84 49.21 -1.91
CA ALA A 200 1.32 48.28 -0.92
C ALA A 200 0.42 47.25 -1.62
N LEU A 201 0.51 45.97 -1.28
CA LEU A 201 -0.24 44.91 -1.94
C LEU A 201 -0.96 44.01 -0.93
N THR A 202 -2.22 43.70 -1.23
CA THR A 202 -2.92 42.52 -0.72
C THR A 202 -3.36 41.70 -1.94
N PHE A 203 -3.22 40.37 -1.87
CA PHE A 203 -3.72 39.50 -2.93
C PHE A 203 -4.42 38.24 -2.42
N GLY A 204 -5.20 37.60 -3.30
CA GLY A 204 -5.96 36.39 -3.05
C GLY A 204 -7.46 36.59 -3.24
N LEU A 205 -8.27 35.56 -2.96
CA LEU A 205 -9.72 35.70 -3.04
C LEU A 205 -10.23 36.65 -1.95
N LEU A 206 -11.00 37.67 -2.36
CA LEU A 206 -11.55 38.66 -1.43
C LEU A 206 -12.67 38.05 -0.59
N SER A 207 -12.59 38.30 0.71
CA SER A 207 -13.63 38.01 1.69
C SER A 207 -13.53 38.98 2.88
N PRO A 208 -14.62 39.21 3.64
CA PRO A 208 -14.61 40.14 4.77
C PRO A 208 -13.50 39.88 5.80
N ASN A 209 -13.15 38.61 6.08
CA ASN A 209 -12.10 38.28 7.03
C ASN A 209 -10.69 38.77 6.61
N LYS A 210 -10.49 39.15 5.33
CA LYS A 210 -9.22 39.72 4.86
C LYS A 210 -8.97 41.14 5.38
N GLY A 211 -9.99 41.83 5.90
CA GLY A 211 -9.88 43.14 6.53
C GLY A 211 -9.40 44.26 5.61
N ILE A 212 -9.71 44.17 4.31
CA ILE A 212 -9.26 45.15 3.31
C ILE A 212 -9.76 46.57 3.65
N GLU A 213 -10.96 46.65 4.22
CA GLU A 213 -11.57 47.87 4.77
C GLU A 213 -10.71 48.54 5.86
N VAL A 214 -9.96 47.78 6.65
CA VAL A 214 -9.04 48.30 7.68
C VAL A 214 -7.86 49.01 7.03
N MET A 215 -7.30 48.42 5.97
CA MET A 215 -6.24 49.06 5.18
C MET A 215 -6.75 50.30 4.45
N ILE A 216 -7.95 50.25 3.85
CA ILE A 216 -8.57 51.42 3.21
C ILE A 216 -8.76 52.56 4.22
N SER A 217 -9.20 52.24 5.44
CA SER A 217 -9.37 53.22 6.52
C SER A 217 -8.04 53.82 7.02
N ALA A 218 -6.92 53.09 6.86
CA ALA A 218 -5.58 53.56 7.22
C ALA A 218 -4.95 54.49 6.15
N LEU A 219 -5.39 54.41 4.90
CA LEU A 219 -4.81 55.15 3.77
C LEU A 219 -4.86 56.69 3.87
N PRO A 220 -5.92 57.34 4.40
CA PRO A 220 -5.94 58.79 4.53
C PRO A 220 -4.78 59.35 5.36
N GLN A 221 -4.29 58.60 6.35
CA GLN A 221 -3.10 58.98 7.09
C GLN A 221 -1.83 58.80 6.25
N LEU A 222 -1.68 57.64 5.61
CA LEU A 222 -0.50 57.32 4.80
C LEU A 222 -0.31 58.25 3.59
N VAL A 223 -1.38 58.55 2.88
CA VAL A 223 -1.34 59.35 1.63
C VAL A 223 -0.99 60.82 1.89
N ARG A 224 -1.26 61.34 3.10
CA ARG A 224 -0.84 62.69 3.51
C ARG A 224 0.68 62.85 3.47
N ASP A 225 1.40 61.85 3.96
CA ASP A 225 2.86 61.86 4.06
C ASP A 225 3.55 61.19 2.85
N HIS A 226 2.83 60.29 2.17
CA HIS A 226 3.28 59.53 1.01
C HIS A 226 2.26 59.60 -0.14
N PRO A 227 2.14 60.73 -0.84
CA PRO A 227 1.15 60.91 -1.91
C PRO A 227 1.39 59.98 -3.12
N ASP A 228 2.61 59.47 -3.25
CA ASP A 228 3.03 58.49 -4.25
C ASP A 228 2.64 57.03 -3.91
N LEU A 229 2.06 56.78 -2.74
CA LEU A 229 1.57 55.46 -2.34
C LEU A 229 0.38 55.03 -3.22
N ILE A 230 0.39 53.76 -3.63
CA ILE A 230 -0.74 53.05 -4.20
C ILE A 230 -0.94 51.73 -3.47
N TYR A 231 -2.18 51.48 -3.04
CA TYR A 231 -2.61 50.20 -2.49
C TYR A 231 -3.29 49.38 -3.59
N VAL A 232 -2.71 48.24 -3.90
CA VAL A 232 -3.21 47.30 -4.89
C VAL A 232 -3.94 46.17 -4.17
N VAL A 233 -5.20 45.96 -4.56
CA VAL A 233 -6.01 44.82 -4.14
C VAL A 233 -6.13 43.86 -5.34
N LEU A 234 -5.32 42.81 -5.34
CA LEU A 234 -5.20 41.84 -6.43
C LEU A 234 -6.00 40.57 -6.15
N GLY A 235 -7.12 40.39 -6.84
CA GLY A 235 -7.88 39.15 -6.75
C GLY A 235 -9.35 39.31 -7.07
N ALA A 236 -9.96 38.20 -7.46
CA ALA A 236 -11.41 38.06 -7.61
C ALA A 236 -12.11 37.87 -6.25
N THR A 237 -13.40 38.17 -6.19
CA THR A 237 -14.22 37.90 -5.01
C THR A 237 -14.42 36.40 -4.86
N HIS A 238 -14.44 35.88 -3.63
CA HIS A 238 -14.57 34.44 -3.40
C HIS A 238 -15.81 33.88 -4.12
N PRO A 239 -15.71 32.80 -4.92
CA PRO A 239 -16.83 32.29 -5.73
C PRO A 239 -18.11 32.02 -4.93
N HIS A 240 -18.00 31.42 -3.72
CA HIS A 240 -19.15 31.20 -2.84
C HIS A 240 -19.80 32.50 -2.33
N LEU A 241 -19.02 33.58 -2.17
CA LEU A 241 -19.55 34.88 -1.77
C LEU A 241 -20.29 35.53 -2.95
N VAL A 242 -19.72 35.44 -4.16
CA VAL A 242 -20.37 35.89 -5.40
C VAL A 242 -21.68 35.15 -5.63
N ALA A 243 -21.72 33.84 -5.41
CA ALA A 243 -22.93 33.05 -5.55
C ALA A 243 -24.04 33.46 -4.55
N ARG A 244 -23.68 33.87 -3.32
CA ARG A 244 -24.63 34.23 -2.26
C ARG A 244 -25.07 35.69 -2.31
N GLU A 245 -24.16 36.60 -2.62
CA GLU A 245 -24.32 38.05 -2.41
C GLU A 245 -23.87 38.89 -3.63
N GLY A 246 -23.43 38.25 -4.71
CA GLY A 246 -22.82 38.97 -5.85
C GLY A 246 -21.50 39.65 -5.47
N GLU A 247 -21.21 40.79 -6.09
CA GLU A 247 -20.00 41.59 -5.83
C GLU A 247 -20.17 42.60 -4.68
N ALA A 248 -21.20 42.44 -3.84
CA ALA A 248 -21.57 43.41 -2.81
C ALA A 248 -20.40 43.83 -1.89
N TYR A 249 -19.54 42.88 -1.49
CA TYR A 249 -18.37 43.19 -0.66
C TYR A 249 -17.37 44.09 -1.40
N ARG A 250 -17.06 43.80 -2.66
CA ARG A 250 -16.14 44.63 -3.46
C ARG A 250 -16.73 46.01 -3.75
N GLU A 251 -18.02 46.05 -4.08
CA GLU A 251 -18.76 47.31 -4.28
C GLU A 251 -18.73 48.16 -3.01
N ASP A 252 -18.83 47.55 -1.82
CA ASP A 252 -18.67 48.25 -0.56
C ASP A 252 -17.27 48.85 -0.38
N LEU A 253 -16.22 48.08 -0.64
CA LEU A 253 -14.84 48.57 -0.61
C LEU A 253 -14.64 49.74 -1.60
N ALA A 254 -15.19 49.65 -2.81
CA ALA A 254 -15.12 50.72 -3.80
C ALA A 254 -15.86 51.99 -3.35
N ARG A 255 -17.03 51.85 -2.71
CA ARG A 255 -17.75 52.98 -2.10
C ARG A 255 -16.95 53.63 -0.99
N GLN A 256 -16.30 52.85 -0.13
CA GLN A 256 -15.43 53.37 0.93
C GLN A 256 -14.25 54.16 0.35
N VAL A 257 -13.61 53.66 -0.72
CA VAL A 257 -12.53 54.37 -1.43
C VAL A 257 -13.02 55.71 -1.96
N SER A 258 -14.20 55.76 -2.58
CA SER A 258 -14.74 57.00 -3.13
C SER A 258 -15.18 57.99 -2.04
N ALA A 259 -15.80 57.51 -0.96
CA ALA A 259 -16.18 58.33 0.17
C ALA A 259 -14.97 59.01 0.85
N LEU A 260 -13.80 58.37 0.80
CA LEU A 260 -12.54 58.88 1.35
C LEU A 260 -11.69 59.66 0.32
N GLY A 261 -12.10 59.74 -0.94
CA GLY A 261 -11.36 60.43 -2.01
C GLY A 261 -10.02 59.76 -2.38
N LEU A 262 -9.95 58.44 -2.31
CA LEU A 262 -8.73 57.63 -2.47
C LEU A 262 -8.60 56.97 -3.85
N GLU A 263 -9.37 57.40 -4.86
CA GLU A 263 -9.43 56.74 -6.18
C GLU A 263 -8.08 56.75 -6.92
N ARG A 264 -7.18 57.69 -6.60
CA ARG A 264 -5.81 57.76 -7.17
C ARG A 264 -4.79 56.90 -6.42
N ASN A 265 -5.17 56.40 -5.25
CA ASN A 265 -4.31 55.69 -4.31
C ASN A 265 -4.75 54.24 -4.10
N VAL A 266 -5.89 53.80 -4.62
CA VAL A 266 -6.33 52.40 -4.57
C VAL A 266 -6.56 51.87 -5.97
N ARG A 267 -5.99 50.69 -6.27
CA ARG A 267 -6.21 49.97 -7.52
C ARG A 267 -6.75 48.57 -7.25
N PHE A 268 -8.00 48.34 -7.63
CA PHE A 268 -8.57 47.00 -7.65
C PHE A 268 -8.21 46.30 -8.96
N VAL A 269 -7.57 45.13 -8.86
CA VAL A 269 -7.30 44.24 -9.99
C VAL A 269 -8.20 43.02 -9.81
N ASN A 270 -9.38 43.05 -10.45
CA ASN A 270 -10.43 42.06 -10.27
C ASN A 270 -10.21 40.80 -11.15
N GLU A 271 -9.09 40.12 -10.94
CA GLU A 271 -8.69 38.98 -11.75
C GLU A 271 -8.16 37.85 -10.86
N TYR A 272 -8.46 36.61 -11.25
CA TYR A 272 -7.71 35.45 -10.77
C TYR A 272 -6.54 35.24 -11.72
N VAL A 273 -5.37 35.72 -11.33
CA VAL A 273 -4.18 35.74 -12.19
C VAL A 273 -3.42 34.42 -12.14
N ASP A 274 -2.70 34.10 -13.21
CA ASP A 274 -1.78 32.95 -13.25
C ASP A 274 -0.52 33.19 -12.39
N THR A 275 0.24 32.11 -12.14
CA THR A 275 1.43 32.15 -11.29
C THR A 275 2.49 33.16 -11.78
N PRO A 276 2.86 33.23 -13.07
CA PRO A 276 3.83 34.23 -13.54
C PRO A 276 3.36 35.68 -13.33
N THR A 277 2.08 35.96 -13.54
CA THR A 277 1.52 37.30 -13.33
C THR A 277 1.48 37.65 -11.84
N LEU A 278 1.13 36.68 -10.97
CA LEU A 278 1.19 36.86 -9.52
C LEU A 278 2.62 37.16 -9.05
N GLN A 279 3.61 36.41 -9.55
CA GLN A 279 5.02 36.62 -9.23
C GLN A 279 5.51 38.02 -9.65
N ALA A 280 5.06 38.53 -10.81
CA ALA A 280 5.38 39.88 -11.25
C ALA A 280 4.75 40.95 -10.34
N TRP A 281 3.49 40.80 -9.94
CA TRP A 281 2.83 41.69 -8.99
C TRP A 281 3.54 41.70 -7.63
N LEU A 282 3.87 40.52 -7.11
CA LEU A 282 4.64 40.41 -5.86
C LEU A 282 6.01 41.04 -6.01
N SER A 283 6.67 40.86 -7.15
CA SER A 283 7.96 41.49 -7.42
C SER A 283 7.86 43.01 -7.39
N ALA A 284 6.82 43.62 -7.98
CA ALA A 284 6.58 45.07 -7.96
C ALA A 284 6.13 45.65 -6.60
N CYS A 285 5.80 44.80 -5.62
CA CYS A 285 5.35 45.19 -4.28
C CYS A 285 6.50 45.65 -3.38
N ASP A 286 6.35 46.80 -2.71
CA ASP A 286 7.27 47.29 -1.69
C ASP A 286 6.90 46.77 -0.29
N ILE A 287 5.61 46.77 0.05
CA ILE A 287 5.08 46.31 1.35
C ILE A 287 3.85 45.43 1.12
N TYR A 288 3.90 44.19 1.61
CA TYR A 288 2.75 43.31 1.61
C TYR A 288 1.96 43.47 2.90
N VAL A 289 0.63 43.53 2.81
CA VAL A 289 -0.24 43.79 3.97
C VAL A 289 -1.27 42.67 4.13
N THR A 290 -1.42 42.13 5.34
CA THR A 290 -2.49 41.17 5.68
C THR A 290 -3.22 41.56 6.96
N PRO A 291 -4.23 42.46 6.87
CA PRO A 291 -4.91 43.03 8.02
C PRO A 291 -6.11 42.15 8.45
N TYR A 292 -5.92 40.84 8.55
CA TYR A 292 -7.01 39.90 8.80
C TYR A 292 -7.68 40.17 10.14
N LEU A 293 -8.95 39.83 10.29
CA LEU A 293 -9.76 40.22 11.44
C LEU A 293 -9.75 39.22 12.61
N THR A 294 -9.24 38.01 12.39
CA THR A 294 -9.31 36.90 13.36
C THR A 294 -7.99 36.14 13.47
N GLU A 295 -7.75 35.52 14.63
CA GLU A 295 -6.55 34.72 14.88
C GLU A 295 -6.53 33.38 14.13
N ALA A 296 -7.72 32.86 13.81
CA ALA A 296 -7.97 31.49 13.37
C ALA A 296 -7.59 31.20 11.91
N GLN A 297 -6.41 31.66 11.48
CA GLN A 297 -5.83 31.34 10.18
C GLN A 297 -4.56 30.50 10.38
N ILE A 298 -4.70 29.18 10.25
CA ILE A 298 -3.61 28.24 10.49
C ILE A 298 -2.55 28.24 9.39
N THR A 299 -2.94 28.58 8.16
CA THR A 299 -2.05 28.59 7.00
C THR A 299 -2.54 29.64 6.01
N SER A 300 -1.62 30.42 5.46
CA SER A 300 -1.92 31.47 4.49
C SER A 300 -0.88 31.42 3.37
N GLY A 301 -1.27 30.85 2.23
CA GLY A 301 -0.38 30.77 1.06
C GLY A 301 0.03 32.16 0.56
N THR A 302 -0.83 33.18 0.73
CA THR A 302 -0.52 34.55 0.31
C THR A 302 0.58 35.19 1.16
N LEU A 303 0.58 34.89 2.47
CA LEU A 303 1.66 35.27 3.37
C LEU A 303 2.95 34.49 3.05
N SER A 304 2.86 33.17 2.87
CA SER A 304 4.01 32.32 2.54
C SER A 304 4.74 32.83 1.30
N TYR A 305 4.01 33.07 0.22
CA TYR A 305 4.58 33.61 -1.02
C TYR A 305 5.25 34.97 -0.79
N SER A 306 4.63 35.85 0.00
CA SER A 306 5.16 37.21 0.22
C SER A 306 6.45 37.21 1.05
N VAL A 307 6.48 36.46 2.15
CA VAL A 307 7.70 36.28 2.97
C VAL A 307 8.78 35.59 2.15
N GLY A 308 8.40 34.52 1.45
CA GLY A 308 9.24 33.74 0.57
C GLY A 308 9.99 34.53 -0.50
N LEU A 309 9.30 35.51 -1.09
CA LEU A 309 9.86 36.42 -2.09
C LEU A 309 10.58 37.63 -1.49
N GLY A 310 10.80 37.64 -0.17
CA GLY A 310 11.54 38.68 0.53
C GLY A 310 10.82 40.03 0.55
N LYS A 311 9.48 40.04 0.70
CA LYS A 311 8.71 41.27 0.84
C LYS A 311 8.72 41.73 2.30
N ALA A 312 8.71 43.05 2.50
CA ALA A 312 8.45 43.60 3.83
C ALA A 312 6.96 43.38 4.13
N VAL A 313 6.65 42.70 5.24
CA VAL A 313 5.26 42.33 5.58
C VAL A 313 4.79 43.10 6.80
N VAL A 314 3.57 43.64 6.71
CA VAL A 314 2.80 44.14 7.86
C VAL A 314 1.53 43.30 7.99
N SER A 315 1.34 42.64 9.14
CA SER A 315 0.22 41.71 9.34
C SER A 315 -0.43 41.88 10.70
N THR A 316 -1.69 41.49 10.84
CA THR A 316 -2.26 41.17 12.15
C THR A 316 -1.72 39.84 12.68
N PRO A 317 -1.71 39.59 14.00
CA PRO A 317 -1.06 38.43 14.62
C PRO A 317 -1.95 37.19 14.60
N TYR A 318 -2.46 36.79 13.42
CA TYR A 318 -3.05 35.45 13.26
C TYR A 318 -1.97 34.37 13.35
N TRP A 319 -2.35 33.14 13.70
CA TRP A 319 -1.40 32.09 14.09
C TRP A 319 -0.23 31.91 13.13
N HIS A 320 -0.50 31.79 11.82
CA HIS A 320 0.56 31.65 10.83
C HIS A 320 1.45 32.90 10.69
N ALA A 321 0.91 34.12 10.85
CA ALA A 321 1.70 35.34 10.81
C ALA A 321 2.61 35.50 12.04
N GLN A 322 2.17 35.05 13.22
CA GLN A 322 3.02 35.06 14.42
C GLN A 322 4.26 34.18 14.24
N GLU A 323 4.10 33.00 13.65
CA GLU A 323 5.21 32.10 13.37
C GLU A 323 6.12 32.65 12.27
N LEU A 324 5.53 33.00 11.12
CA LEU A 324 6.32 33.31 9.92
C LEU A 324 6.97 34.70 9.96
N LEU A 325 6.44 35.63 10.75
CA LEU A 325 7.02 36.98 10.95
C LEU A 325 7.86 37.10 12.23
N SER A 326 8.11 35.98 12.91
CA SER A 326 9.09 35.93 14.01
C SER A 326 10.51 36.29 13.52
N ASP A 327 11.43 36.53 14.47
CA ASP A 327 12.84 36.82 14.18
C ASP A 327 13.07 37.97 13.18
N GLU A 328 12.29 39.04 13.33
CA GLU A 328 12.35 40.23 12.48
C GLU A 328 12.05 39.97 10.98
N CYS A 329 11.19 38.99 10.66
CA CYS A 329 10.73 38.75 9.28
C CYS A 329 9.55 39.63 8.85
N GLY A 330 8.97 40.42 9.77
CA GLY A 330 7.93 41.39 9.46
C GLY A 330 7.50 42.22 10.67
N VAL A 331 6.37 42.92 10.53
CA VAL A 331 5.77 43.75 11.59
C VAL A 331 4.36 43.26 11.90
N LEU A 332 4.08 43.01 13.18
CA LEU A 332 2.75 42.64 13.67
C LEU A 332 2.02 43.86 14.25
N VAL A 333 0.75 44.04 13.88
CA VAL A 333 -0.12 45.13 14.38
C VAL A 333 -1.41 44.57 14.99
N PRO A 334 -2.03 45.24 15.97
CA PRO A 334 -3.30 44.79 16.54
C PRO A 334 -4.41 44.62 15.50
N PHE A 335 -5.32 43.66 15.75
CA PHE A 335 -6.51 43.45 14.94
C PHE A 335 -7.40 44.70 14.88
N ALA A 336 -8.04 44.92 13.73
CA ALA A 336 -9.01 46.01 13.52
C ALA A 336 -8.53 47.41 13.95
N SER A 337 -7.23 47.70 13.78
CA SER A 337 -6.62 48.99 14.14
C SER A 337 -6.04 49.71 12.91
N PRO A 338 -6.84 50.55 12.22
CA PRO A 338 -6.35 51.36 11.10
C PRO A 338 -5.15 52.24 11.48
N ASP A 339 -5.14 52.83 12.68
CA ASP A 339 -4.07 53.73 13.14
C ASP A 339 -2.74 52.99 13.33
N ALA A 340 -2.76 51.80 13.94
CA ALA A 340 -1.56 51.00 14.12
C ALA A 340 -1.02 50.49 12.77
N LEU A 341 -1.92 50.11 11.87
CA LEU A 341 -1.57 49.69 10.52
C LEU A 341 -0.98 50.85 9.71
N ALA A 342 -1.58 52.04 9.77
CA ALA A 342 -1.05 53.26 9.15
C ALA A 342 0.34 53.60 9.69
N LYS A 343 0.53 53.52 11.01
CA LYS A 343 1.84 53.78 11.62
C LYS A 343 2.90 52.78 11.12
N ALA A 344 2.63 51.48 11.17
CA ALA A 344 3.59 50.45 10.78
C ALA A 344 3.96 50.53 9.30
N VAL A 345 2.97 50.72 8.42
CA VAL A 345 3.22 50.89 6.98
C VAL A 345 3.99 52.19 6.74
N GLY A 346 3.60 53.30 7.38
CA GLY A 346 4.28 54.59 7.26
C GLY A 346 5.74 54.55 7.70
N ASP A 347 6.03 53.90 8.84
CA ASP A 347 7.39 53.71 9.36
C ASP A 347 8.28 52.98 8.33
N LEU A 348 7.77 51.92 7.69
CA LEU A 348 8.50 51.17 6.66
C LEU A 348 8.63 51.92 5.33
N LEU A 349 7.68 52.79 4.99
CA LEU A 349 7.78 53.69 3.86
C LEU A 349 8.82 54.82 4.12
N GLY A 350 8.97 55.24 5.38
CA GLY A 350 9.92 56.26 5.81
C GLY A 350 11.36 55.75 6.01
N ASP A 351 11.54 54.50 6.44
CA ASP A 351 12.85 53.89 6.71
C ASP A 351 13.17 52.73 5.74
N GLY A 352 13.79 53.09 4.61
CA GLY A 352 14.22 52.13 3.60
C GLY A 352 15.24 51.10 4.13
N ARG A 353 16.08 51.47 5.10
CA ARG A 353 17.07 50.54 5.68
C ARG A 353 16.36 49.46 6.48
N ARG A 354 15.43 49.83 7.37
CA ARG A 354 14.65 48.86 8.14
C ARG A 354 13.82 47.97 7.23
N ARG A 355 13.19 48.54 6.20
CA ARG A 355 12.47 47.76 5.19
C ARG A 355 13.37 46.72 4.53
N ASP A 356 14.56 47.11 4.07
CA ASP A 356 15.47 46.19 3.38
C ASP A 356 16.11 45.15 4.32
N GLU A 357 16.21 45.43 5.62
CA GLU A 357 16.55 44.45 6.66
C GLU A 357 15.45 43.38 6.79
N LEU A 358 14.19 43.79 6.99
CA LEU A 358 13.05 42.86 7.07
C LEU A 358 12.94 41.99 5.81
N ARG A 359 13.11 42.60 4.63
CA ARG A 359 13.08 41.89 3.35
C ARG A 359 14.15 40.79 3.25
N ARG A 360 15.37 41.07 3.72
CA ARG A 360 16.48 40.10 3.73
C ARG A 360 16.20 38.95 4.71
N SER A 361 15.73 39.26 5.91
CA SER A 361 15.34 38.24 6.90
C SER A 361 14.22 37.35 6.36
N ALA A 362 13.15 37.95 5.82
CA ALA A 362 12.03 37.24 5.21
C ALA A 362 12.49 36.30 4.07
N TYR A 363 13.33 36.79 3.15
CA TYR A 363 13.85 36.00 2.05
C TYR A 363 14.67 34.80 2.54
N GLN A 364 15.53 35.00 3.55
CA GLN A 364 16.35 33.94 4.13
C GLN A 364 15.48 32.87 4.82
N ALA A 365 14.51 33.28 5.64
CA ALA A 365 13.57 32.37 6.29
C ALA A 365 12.74 31.58 5.27
N GLY A 366 12.33 32.23 4.18
CA GLY A 366 11.55 31.64 3.10
C GLY A 366 12.28 30.55 2.29
N ARG A 367 13.62 30.45 2.34
CA ARG A 367 14.37 29.49 1.53
C ARG A 367 13.99 28.03 1.81
N ALA A 368 13.73 27.70 3.08
CA ALA A 368 13.28 26.37 3.49
C ALA A 368 11.87 26.01 2.99
N MET A 369 11.11 27.00 2.52
CA MET A 369 9.74 26.85 2.02
C MET A 369 9.70 26.63 0.50
N THR A 370 10.82 26.73 -0.20
CA THR A 370 10.82 26.61 -1.67
C THR A 370 10.36 25.23 -2.11
N TRP A 371 9.62 25.17 -3.22
CA TRP A 371 9.06 23.93 -3.75
C TRP A 371 10.08 22.78 -3.89
N PRO A 372 11.34 22.99 -4.34
CA PRO A 372 12.35 21.93 -4.33
C PRO A 372 12.62 21.34 -2.93
N VAL A 373 12.70 22.17 -1.90
CA VAL A 373 12.94 21.72 -0.51
C VAL A 373 11.71 21.02 0.05
N VAL A 374 10.51 21.56 -0.22
CA VAL A 374 9.24 20.96 0.21
C VAL A 374 9.02 19.61 -0.48
N GLY A 375 9.26 19.52 -1.79
CA GLY A 375 9.17 18.27 -2.55
C GLY A 375 10.10 17.19 -2.00
N ALA A 376 11.36 17.52 -1.74
CA ALA A 376 12.31 16.61 -1.10
C ALA A 376 11.84 16.15 0.31
N SER A 377 11.25 17.06 1.09
CA SER A 377 10.68 16.73 2.40
C SER A 377 9.51 15.76 2.31
N TYR A 378 8.62 15.93 1.31
CA TYR A 378 7.54 15.00 1.04
C TYR A 378 8.06 13.62 0.62
N LEU A 379 9.03 13.55 -0.30
CA LEU A 379 9.64 12.28 -0.75
C LEU A 379 10.27 11.51 0.42
N SER A 380 11.00 12.22 1.29
CA SER A 380 11.57 11.62 2.52
C SER A 380 10.47 11.10 3.44
N LEU A 381 9.40 11.88 3.63
CA LEU A 381 8.27 11.48 4.48
C LEU A 381 7.51 10.28 3.90
N PHE A 382 7.37 10.19 2.57
CA PHE A 382 6.75 9.05 1.89
C PHE A 382 7.52 7.76 2.16
N ALA A 383 8.85 7.79 2.05
CA ALA A 383 9.69 6.64 2.39
C ALA A 383 9.53 6.22 3.87
N GLN A 384 9.47 7.19 4.79
CA GLN A 384 9.22 6.91 6.22
C GLN A 384 7.82 6.37 6.49
N ALA A 385 6.80 6.86 5.77
CA ALA A 385 5.42 6.42 5.94
C ALA A 385 5.23 4.95 5.53
N ARG A 386 6.05 4.45 4.60
CA ARG A 386 6.08 3.02 4.21
C ARG A 386 6.69 2.10 5.26
N LEU A 387 7.70 2.56 6.00
CA LEU A 387 8.37 1.75 7.03
C LEU A 387 7.57 1.62 8.34
N GLY A 388 6.53 2.43 8.53
CA GLY A 388 5.86 2.55 9.82
C GLY A 388 6.65 3.40 10.83
N SER A 389 6.29 3.34 12.11
CA SER A 389 6.96 4.08 13.20
C SER A 389 8.13 3.26 13.75
N PRO A 390 9.33 3.83 13.99
CA PRO A 390 10.47 3.10 14.57
C PRO A 390 10.25 2.58 16.00
N LEU A 391 9.09 2.88 16.61
CA LEU A 391 8.72 2.47 17.98
C LEU A 391 7.48 1.55 18.04
N ALA A 392 6.93 1.10 16.91
CA ALA A 392 5.80 0.20 16.88
C ALA A 392 6.15 -1.09 16.14
N THR A 393 6.71 -2.07 16.87
CA THR A 393 6.69 -3.50 16.51
C THR A 393 5.28 -4.09 16.63
N THR A 394 4.26 -3.34 16.25
CA THR A 394 2.86 -3.77 16.29
C THR A 394 2.25 -3.41 14.96
N LEU A 395 2.12 -4.42 14.10
CA LEU A 395 1.32 -4.34 12.89
C LEU A 395 -0.09 -3.88 13.28
N VAL A 396 -0.67 -2.98 12.47
CA VAL A 396 -2.07 -2.59 12.64
C VAL A 396 -2.89 -3.87 12.55
N GLY A 397 -3.42 -4.33 13.68
CA GLY A 397 -4.29 -5.50 13.74
C GLY A 397 -5.55 -5.20 12.94
N LEU A 398 -5.53 -5.53 11.66
CA LEU A 398 -6.71 -5.50 10.81
C LEU A 398 -7.65 -6.62 11.29
N ARG A 399 -8.91 -6.26 11.54
CA ARG A 399 -9.92 -7.23 11.96
C ARG A 399 -10.04 -8.31 10.88
N PRO A 400 -10.10 -9.61 11.26
CA PRO A 400 -10.25 -10.68 10.30
C PRO A 400 -11.50 -10.46 9.43
N SER A 401 -11.40 -10.84 8.16
CA SER A 401 -12.55 -10.88 7.24
C SER A 401 -13.66 -11.75 7.85
N VAL A 402 -14.86 -11.18 8.04
CA VAL A 402 -16.05 -11.89 8.54
C VAL A 402 -16.68 -12.78 7.44
N THR A 403 -16.12 -12.78 6.24
CA THR A 403 -16.64 -13.56 5.11
C THR A 403 -16.18 -15.00 5.23
N PRO A 404 -17.08 -16.01 5.18
CA PRO A 404 -16.74 -17.42 5.30
C PRO A 404 -15.65 -17.83 4.30
N ALA A 405 -14.91 -18.88 4.64
CA ALA A 405 -13.90 -19.44 3.75
C ALA A 405 -14.55 -19.83 2.41
N PRO A 406 -13.91 -19.55 1.26
CA PRO A 406 -14.44 -20.00 -0.02
C PRO A 406 -14.35 -21.54 -0.09
N GLU A 407 -15.34 -22.17 -0.72
CA GLU A 407 -15.25 -23.61 -1.03
C GLU A 407 -14.17 -23.89 -2.08
N PRO A 408 -13.54 -25.08 -2.07
CA PRO A 408 -12.64 -25.50 -3.14
C PRO A 408 -13.32 -25.43 -4.51
N SER A 409 -12.63 -24.88 -5.51
CA SER A 409 -13.15 -24.68 -6.88
C SER A 409 -12.06 -24.84 -7.93
N LEU A 410 -12.43 -25.36 -9.09
CA LEU A 410 -11.57 -25.48 -10.27
C LEU A 410 -11.64 -24.24 -11.19
N ASP A 411 -12.40 -23.20 -10.87
CA ASP A 411 -12.66 -22.08 -11.79
C ASP A 411 -11.40 -21.26 -12.13
N ALA A 412 -10.60 -20.88 -11.13
CA ALA A 412 -9.33 -20.17 -11.36
C ALA A 412 -8.29 -21.04 -12.08
N ILE A 413 -8.34 -22.36 -11.89
CA ILE A 413 -7.48 -23.34 -12.58
C ILE A 413 -7.87 -23.43 -14.06
N ASP A 414 -9.17 -23.58 -14.36
CA ASP A 414 -9.69 -23.59 -15.73
C ASP A 414 -9.33 -22.28 -16.45
N ARG A 415 -9.40 -21.13 -15.76
CA ARG A 415 -8.99 -19.83 -16.31
C ARG A 415 -7.50 -19.76 -16.69
N MET A 416 -6.64 -20.42 -15.93
CA MET A 416 -5.19 -20.47 -16.16
C MET A 416 -4.76 -21.58 -17.12
N THR A 417 -5.69 -22.42 -17.57
CA THR A 417 -5.40 -23.63 -18.35
C THR A 417 -5.87 -23.49 -19.79
N ASP A 418 -5.06 -23.99 -20.72
CA ASP A 418 -5.50 -24.23 -22.09
C ASP A 418 -5.24 -25.69 -22.50
N GLY A 419 -5.36 -26.00 -23.80
CA GLY A 419 -5.17 -27.36 -24.29
C GLY A 419 -3.75 -27.92 -24.17
N CYS A 420 -2.77 -27.10 -23.75
CA CYS A 420 -1.39 -27.54 -23.49
C CYS A 420 -1.19 -27.91 -22.02
N GLY A 421 -1.60 -27.02 -21.10
CA GLY A 421 -1.33 -27.13 -19.68
C GLY A 421 -1.75 -25.87 -18.92
N ILE A 422 -1.38 -25.79 -17.64
CA ILE A 422 -1.58 -24.59 -16.82
C ILE A 422 -0.43 -23.59 -17.02
N LEU A 423 -0.78 -22.31 -17.22
CA LEU A 423 0.17 -21.21 -17.38
C LEU A 423 0.77 -20.78 -16.04
N GLN A 424 2.07 -20.46 -16.01
CA GLN A 424 2.82 -20.21 -14.76
C GLN A 424 2.34 -18.96 -13.99
N HIS A 425 2.22 -17.84 -14.70
CA HIS A 425 2.03 -16.52 -14.10
C HIS A 425 0.79 -15.82 -14.63
N SER A 426 0.28 -14.86 -13.86
CA SER A 426 -0.79 -13.97 -14.27
C SER A 426 -0.46 -12.53 -13.91
N ARG A 427 -1.13 -11.59 -14.59
CA ARG A 427 -1.17 -10.18 -14.21
C ARG A 427 -2.53 -9.91 -13.60
N SER A 428 -2.58 -9.70 -12.30
CA SER A 428 -3.83 -9.81 -11.54
C SER A 428 -4.48 -11.18 -11.78
N LYS A 429 -5.69 -11.24 -12.35
CA LYS A 429 -6.39 -12.50 -12.66
C LYS A 429 -6.22 -13.00 -14.10
N VAL A 430 -5.50 -12.27 -14.96
CA VAL A 430 -5.38 -12.58 -16.39
C VAL A 430 -4.09 -13.36 -16.65
N PRO A 431 -4.14 -14.56 -17.27
CA PRO A 431 -2.94 -15.36 -17.54
C PRO A 431 -1.88 -14.59 -18.36
N ASP A 432 -0.63 -14.61 -17.91
CA ASP A 432 0.49 -13.91 -18.54
C ASP A 432 1.22 -14.82 -19.53
N ARG A 433 0.79 -14.74 -20.79
CA ARG A 433 1.30 -15.55 -21.91
C ARG A 433 2.78 -15.31 -22.25
N ARG A 434 3.47 -14.37 -21.60
CA ARG A 434 4.91 -14.14 -21.83
C ARG A 434 5.81 -15.21 -21.20
N HIS A 435 5.30 -15.98 -20.24
CA HIS A 435 6.10 -16.97 -19.50
C HIS A 435 5.78 -18.43 -19.86
N GLY A 436 4.62 -18.71 -20.47
CA GLY A 436 4.24 -20.07 -20.88
C GLY A 436 3.94 -20.99 -19.69
N TYR A 437 4.50 -22.20 -19.71
CA TYR A 437 4.17 -23.34 -18.85
C TYR A 437 5.43 -23.87 -18.14
N CYS A 438 5.25 -24.51 -16.99
CA CYS A 438 6.31 -25.31 -16.37
C CYS A 438 5.80 -26.68 -15.90
N LEU A 439 6.70 -27.65 -15.81
CA LEU A 439 6.41 -28.96 -15.23
C LEU A 439 6.01 -28.84 -13.76
N ASP A 440 6.64 -27.95 -12.98
CA ASP A 440 6.32 -27.76 -11.55
C ASP A 440 4.82 -27.53 -11.32
N ASP A 441 4.22 -26.61 -12.08
CA ASP A 441 2.81 -26.25 -11.94
C ASP A 441 1.88 -27.30 -12.56
N ASN A 442 2.24 -27.88 -13.71
CA ASN A 442 1.44 -28.94 -14.33
C ASN A 442 1.45 -30.23 -13.50
N ALA A 443 2.56 -30.57 -12.84
CA ALA A 443 2.65 -31.68 -11.91
C ALA A 443 1.73 -31.48 -10.68
N ARG A 444 1.75 -30.28 -10.08
CA ARG A 444 0.82 -29.91 -8.99
C ARG A 444 -0.63 -29.93 -9.44
N ALA A 445 -0.93 -29.40 -10.62
CA ALA A 445 -2.28 -29.36 -11.17
C ALA A 445 -2.82 -30.76 -11.47
N LEU A 446 -1.98 -31.68 -11.96
CA LEU A 446 -2.31 -33.09 -12.13
C LEU A 446 -2.67 -33.77 -10.81
N MET A 447 -1.86 -33.55 -9.77
CA MET A 447 -2.14 -34.07 -8.43
C MET A 447 -3.47 -33.53 -7.90
N LEU A 448 -3.68 -32.22 -8.01
CA LEU A 448 -4.90 -31.58 -7.51
C LEU A 448 -6.15 -32.07 -8.24
N ALA A 449 -6.09 -32.19 -9.57
CA ALA A 449 -7.20 -32.73 -10.36
C ALA A 449 -7.55 -34.17 -9.95
N SER A 450 -6.53 -34.99 -9.64
CA SER A 450 -6.73 -36.34 -9.11
C SER A 450 -7.41 -36.33 -7.75
N GLU A 451 -7.05 -35.37 -6.88
CA GLU A 451 -7.66 -35.21 -5.56
C GLU A 451 -9.12 -34.70 -5.61
N PHE A 452 -9.44 -33.75 -6.50
CA PHE A 452 -10.83 -33.32 -6.72
C PHE A 452 -11.71 -34.49 -7.17
N ALA A 453 -11.20 -35.32 -8.09
CA ALA A 453 -11.92 -36.51 -8.54
C ALA A 453 -12.15 -37.51 -7.40
N LEU A 454 -11.14 -37.77 -6.57
CA LEU A 454 -11.20 -38.66 -5.41
C LEU A 454 -12.22 -38.18 -4.36
N GLU A 455 -12.33 -36.87 -4.15
CA GLU A 455 -13.31 -36.25 -3.23
C GLU A 455 -14.73 -36.14 -3.83
N GLY A 456 -14.94 -36.60 -5.07
CA GLY A 456 -16.23 -36.47 -5.76
C GLY A 456 -16.60 -35.03 -6.13
N LEU A 457 -15.62 -34.12 -6.20
CA LEU A 457 -15.82 -32.70 -6.48
C LEU A 457 -15.59 -32.40 -7.96
N ASP A 458 -16.65 -31.95 -8.64
CA ASP A 458 -16.65 -31.60 -10.07
C ASP A 458 -15.89 -32.64 -10.93
N THR A 459 -16.16 -33.93 -10.68
CA THR A 459 -15.43 -35.07 -11.25
C THR A 459 -15.28 -35.00 -12.78
N PRO A 460 -16.29 -34.60 -13.57
CA PRO A 460 -16.13 -34.48 -15.02
C PRO A 460 -15.09 -33.42 -15.43
N ARG A 461 -15.05 -32.28 -14.71
CA ARG A 461 -14.06 -31.23 -14.97
C ARG A 461 -12.67 -31.64 -14.51
N ALA A 462 -12.59 -32.22 -13.31
CA ALA A 462 -11.35 -32.75 -12.76
C ALA A 462 -10.71 -33.79 -13.68
N ALA A 463 -11.48 -34.75 -14.20
CA ALA A 463 -11.00 -35.75 -15.15
C ALA A 463 -10.49 -35.15 -16.46
N ARG A 464 -11.17 -34.14 -17.01
CA ARG A 464 -10.71 -33.43 -18.21
C ARG A 464 -9.36 -32.74 -17.97
N LEU A 465 -9.24 -32.00 -16.87
CA LEU A 465 -8.02 -31.29 -16.50
C LEU A 465 -6.86 -32.25 -16.22
N ALA A 466 -7.12 -33.37 -15.52
CA ALA A 466 -6.11 -34.40 -15.27
C ALA A 466 -5.51 -34.95 -16.57
N ASN A 467 -6.32 -35.15 -17.62
CA ASN A 467 -5.81 -35.60 -18.92
C ASN A 467 -4.90 -34.55 -19.60
N ILE A 468 -5.24 -33.26 -19.49
CA ILE A 468 -4.40 -32.17 -20.04
C ILE A 468 -3.03 -32.18 -19.34
N TYR A 469 -3.02 -32.19 -18.01
CA TYR A 469 -1.78 -32.13 -17.24
C TYR A 469 -0.96 -33.42 -17.35
N ALA A 470 -1.62 -34.58 -17.42
CA ALA A 470 -0.95 -35.84 -17.72
C ALA A 470 -0.25 -35.80 -19.09
N SER A 471 -0.92 -35.27 -20.11
CA SER A 471 -0.30 -35.08 -21.43
C SER A 471 0.90 -34.11 -21.39
N PHE A 472 0.85 -33.06 -20.58
CA PHE A 472 1.99 -32.14 -20.41
C PHE A 472 3.15 -32.85 -19.72
N VAL A 473 2.89 -33.56 -18.60
CA VAL A 473 3.90 -34.31 -17.84
C VAL A 473 4.55 -35.39 -18.71
N ASP A 474 3.76 -36.08 -19.54
CA ASP A 474 4.27 -37.07 -20.50
C ASP A 474 5.19 -36.42 -21.53
N PHE A 475 4.77 -35.30 -22.13
CA PHE A 475 5.58 -34.59 -23.11
C PHE A 475 6.84 -33.95 -22.52
N ALA A 476 6.81 -33.60 -21.24
CA ALA A 476 7.97 -33.09 -20.51
C ALA A 476 9.08 -34.13 -20.36
N TRP A 477 8.74 -35.42 -20.36
CA TRP A 477 9.70 -36.51 -20.28
C TRP A 477 10.48 -36.67 -21.59
N ASP A 478 11.79 -36.60 -21.50
CA ASP A 478 12.72 -36.94 -22.57
C ASP A 478 13.30 -38.34 -22.32
N GLU A 479 12.89 -39.31 -23.14
CA GLU A 479 13.30 -40.71 -23.04
C GLU A 479 14.80 -40.93 -23.28
N ASP A 480 15.39 -40.18 -24.21
CA ASP A 480 16.79 -40.36 -24.59
C ASP A 480 17.70 -39.78 -23.50
N ALA A 481 17.32 -38.64 -22.92
CA ALA A 481 18.04 -38.04 -21.82
C ALA A 481 17.75 -38.71 -20.46
N GLY A 482 16.60 -39.39 -20.32
CA GLY A 482 16.10 -39.87 -19.04
C GLY A 482 15.86 -38.71 -18.06
N ARG A 483 15.34 -37.60 -18.57
CA ARG A 483 15.16 -36.34 -17.84
C ARG A 483 13.84 -35.68 -18.18
N PHE A 484 13.31 -34.94 -17.22
CA PHE A 484 12.24 -34.00 -17.47
C PHE A 484 12.80 -32.67 -17.95
N ARG A 485 12.07 -32.00 -18.84
CA ARG A 485 12.17 -30.57 -19.13
C ARG A 485 11.17 -29.83 -18.23
N ASN A 486 11.49 -28.63 -17.75
CA ASN A 486 10.58 -27.84 -16.94
C ASN A 486 9.89 -26.77 -17.77
N PHE A 487 10.65 -25.82 -18.34
CA PHE A 487 10.09 -24.60 -18.93
C PHE A 487 9.74 -24.74 -20.42
N MET A 488 8.50 -24.36 -20.74
CA MET A 488 7.99 -24.30 -22.10
C MET A 488 7.41 -22.92 -22.40
N GLY A 489 7.77 -22.34 -23.54
CA GLY A 489 7.22 -21.06 -24.02
C GLY A 489 5.73 -21.17 -24.39
N TYR A 490 5.06 -20.02 -24.54
CA TYR A 490 3.66 -20.01 -24.99
C TYR A 490 3.49 -20.45 -26.46
N ASP A 491 4.56 -20.34 -27.24
CA ASP A 491 4.71 -20.94 -28.57
C ASP A 491 4.89 -22.47 -28.54
N ARG A 492 4.99 -23.06 -27.34
CA ARG A 492 5.11 -24.50 -27.06
C ARG A 492 6.47 -25.10 -27.41
N ASP A 493 7.49 -24.25 -27.52
CA ASP A 493 8.87 -24.69 -27.61
C ASP A 493 9.48 -24.85 -26.22
N TRP A 494 10.24 -25.92 -26.02
CA TRP A 494 11.01 -26.14 -24.80
C TRP A 494 12.13 -25.11 -24.71
N LEU A 495 12.22 -24.42 -23.57
CA LEU A 495 13.20 -23.36 -23.34
C LEU A 495 14.54 -23.89 -22.79
N GLU A 496 14.58 -25.19 -22.49
CA GLU A 496 15.73 -25.89 -21.95
C GLU A 496 15.73 -27.37 -22.35
N THR A 497 16.87 -28.02 -22.20
CA THR A 497 17.07 -29.44 -22.50
C THR A 497 16.86 -30.35 -21.29
N GLU A 498 16.99 -29.83 -20.08
CA GLU A 498 16.80 -30.53 -18.81
C GLU A 498 16.29 -29.51 -17.79
N GLY A 499 15.27 -29.89 -17.02
CA GLY A 499 14.68 -29.07 -15.97
C GLY A 499 15.42 -29.17 -14.64
N SER A 500 14.94 -28.42 -13.65
CA SER A 500 15.52 -28.44 -12.31
C SER A 500 15.30 -29.80 -11.62
N GLN A 501 16.16 -30.14 -10.65
CA GLN A 501 15.97 -31.33 -9.81
C GLN A 501 14.62 -31.30 -9.07
N ASP A 502 14.17 -30.11 -8.67
CA ASP A 502 12.89 -29.92 -8.01
C ASP A 502 11.72 -30.27 -8.95
N SER A 503 11.76 -29.79 -10.19
CA SER A 503 10.76 -30.14 -11.21
C SER A 503 10.73 -31.63 -11.50
N PHE A 504 11.89 -32.29 -11.52
CA PHE A 504 11.98 -33.75 -11.62
C PHE A 504 11.29 -34.43 -10.43
N GLY A 505 11.63 -34.00 -9.20
CA GLY A 505 11.04 -34.52 -7.97
C GLY A 505 9.52 -34.35 -7.94
N ARG A 506 8.99 -33.20 -8.37
CA ARG A 506 7.55 -32.94 -8.48
C ARG A 506 6.89 -33.77 -9.58
N GLY A 507 7.56 -33.97 -10.72
CA GLY A 507 7.10 -34.88 -11.76
C GLY A 507 6.91 -36.31 -11.23
N LEU A 508 7.90 -36.85 -10.53
CA LEU A 508 7.77 -38.16 -9.88
C LEU A 508 6.68 -38.18 -8.79
N TRP A 509 6.55 -37.09 -8.04
CA TRP A 509 5.48 -36.95 -7.05
C TRP A 509 4.10 -37.05 -7.70
N ALA A 510 3.89 -36.33 -8.81
CA ALA A 510 2.64 -36.37 -9.55
C ALA A 510 2.31 -37.77 -10.07
N LEU A 511 3.28 -38.49 -10.64
CA LEU A 511 3.06 -39.86 -11.11
C LEU A 511 2.64 -40.81 -9.98
N GLY A 512 3.34 -40.76 -8.84
CA GLY A 512 3.01 -41.59 -7.68
C GLY A 512 1.62 -41.28 -7.10
N ARG A 513 1.27 -39.99 -7.00
CA ARG A 513 -0.04 -39.55 -6.52
C ARG A 513 -1.17 -39.86 -7.50
N THR A 514 -0.97 -39.69 -8.80
CA THR A 514 -1.97 -40.08 -9.81
C THR A 514 -2.22 -41.58 -9.77
N ALA A 515 -1.16 -42.41 -9.71
CA ALA A 515 -1.32 -43.86 -9.59
C ALA A 515 -2.12 -44.27 -8.33
N GLN A 516 -1.96 -43.52 -7.23
CA GLN A 516 -2.68 -43.73 -5.97
C GLN A 516 -4.14 -43.28 -6.03
N ALA A 517 -4.39 -42.05 -6.50
CA ALA A 517 -5.66 -41.35 -6.30
C ALA A 517 -6.67 -41.50 -7.43
N THR A 518 -6.25 -41.87 -8.64
CA THR A 518 -7.18 -41.93 -9.80
C THR A 518 -7.94 -43.25 -9.88
N ASP A 519 -9.24 -43.16 -10.19
CA ASP A 519 -10.10 -44.28 -10.59
C ASP A 519 -10.14 -44.48 -12.11
N ASP A 520 -9.56 -43.57 -12.90
CA ASP A 520 -9.43 -43.72 -14.33
C ASP A 520 -8.33 -44.75 -14.66
N HIS A 521 -8.76 -45.90 -15.17
CA HIS A 521 -7.87 -46.99 -15.51
C HIS A 521 -6.79 -46.60 -16.55
N GLY A 522 -7.12 -45.75 -17.51
CA GLY A 522 -6.19 -45.27 -18.53
C GLY A 522 -5.11 -44.38 -17.92
N LEU A 523 -5.49 -43.39 -17.12
CA LEU A 523 -4.53 -42.52 -16.42
C LEU A 523 -3.69 -43.30 -15.41
N LYS A 524 -4.25 -44.29 -14.73
CA LYS A 524 -3.50 -45.15 -13.80
C LYS A 524 -2.44 -45.97 -14.52
N LEU A 525 -2.77 -46.57 -15.66
CA LEU A 525 -1.82 -47.31 -16.49
C LEU A 525 -0.72 -46.39 -17.04
N TRP A 526 -1.08 -45.20 -17.53
CA TRP A 526 -0.13 -44.20 -18.01
C TRP A 526 0.85 -43.79 -16.92
N ALA A 527 0.35 -43.38 -15.75
CA ALA A 527 1.18 -42.92 -14.64
C ALA A 527 2.14 -44.03 -14.16
N THR A 528 1.66 -45.27 -14.13
CA THR A 528 2.48 -46.44 -13.76
C THR A 528 3.57 -46.71 -14.78
N ALA A 529 3.24 -46.71 -16.07
CA ALA A 529 4.19 -46.98 -17.15
C ALA A 529 5.29 -45.91 -17.25
N LEU A 530 4.95 -44.64 -17.01
CA LEU A 530 5.93 -43.56 -16.97
C LEU A 530 6.76 -43.59 -15.68
N ALA A 531 6.13 -43.88 -14.53
CA ALA A 531 6.84 -44.03 -13.26
C ALA A 531 7.92 -45.13 -13.31
N ASP A 532 7.66 -46.27 -13.96
CA ASP A 532 8.64 -47.35 -14.12
C ASP A 532 9.93 -46.89 -14.83
N LYS A 533 9.85 -45.85 -15.68
CA LYS A 533 11.01 -45.24 -16.35
C LYS A 533 11.66 -44.15 -15.49
N VAL A 534 10.84 -43.29 -14.88
CA VAL A 534 11.28 -42.12 -14.11
C VAL A 534 11.94 -42.53 -12.79
N ILE A 535 11.41 -43.54 -12.10
CA ILE A 535 11.92 -44.01 -10.80
C ILE A 535 13.43 -44.32 -10.89
N PRO A 536 13.91 -45.25 -11.74
CA PRO A 536 15.36 -45.54 -11.82
C PRO A 536 16.18 -44.32 -12.27
N ALA A 537 15.62 -43.45 -13.10
CA ALA A 537 16.27 -42.22 -13.54
C ALA A 537 16.44 -41.16 -12.44
N SER A 538 15.69 -41.24 -11.34
CA SER A 538 15.74 -40.27 -10.22
C SER A 538 17.00 -40.35 -9.34
N SER A 539 17.85 -41.37 -9.50
CA SER A 539 19.03 -41.60 -8.64
C SER A 539 20.04 -40.44 -8.56
N PHE A 540 20.02 -39.53 -9.54
CA PHE A 540 20.90 -38.35 -9.58
C PHE A 540 20.52 -37.24 -8.60
N LEU A 541 19.29 -37.22 -8.06
CA LEU A 541 18.79 -36.13 -7.21
C LEU A 541 19.66 -35.94 -5.96
N GLN A 542 20.13 -34.72 -5.74
CA GLN A 542 20.93 -34.27 -4.60
C GLN A 542 20.24 -33.18 -3.77
N SER A 543 19.38 -32.35 -4.39
CA SER A 543 18.61 -31.31 -3.69
C SER A 543 17.74 -31.95 -2.60
N PRO A 544 17.78 -31.45 -1.34
CA PRO A 544 16.92 -31.95 -0.27
C PRO A 544 15.43 -31.88 -0.63
N ARG A 545 15.00 -30.76 -1.24
CA ARG A 545 13.60 -30.56 -1.69
C ARG A 545 13.24 -31.53 -2.81
N ALA A 546 14.09 -31.69 -3.82
CA ALA A 546 13.87 -32.68 -4.87
C ALA A 546 13.74 -34.11 -4.34
N GLN A 547 14.61 -34.50 -3.40
CA GLN A 547 14.56 -35.80 -2.72
C GLN A 547 13.30 -35.95 -1.87
N ALA A 548 12.83 -34.88 -1.21
CA ALA A 548 11.58 -34.89 -0.46
C ALA A 548 10.35 -35.07 -1.37
N PHE A 549 10.26 -34.33 -2.48
CA PHE A 549 9.19 -34.51 -3.47
C PHE A 549 9.19 -35.94 -4.05
N ALA A 550 10.37 -36.42 -4.46
CA ALA A 550 10.54 -37.79 -4.96
C ALA A 550 10.11 -38.83 -3.91
N THR A 551 10.53 -38.66 -2.65
CA THR A 551 10.16 -39.55 -1.53
C THR A 551 8.65 -39.59 -1.31
N SER A 552 7.98 -38.43 -1.36
CA SER A 552 6.51 -38.35 -1.27
C SER A 552 5.81 -39.06 -2.42
N GLY A 553 6.34 -38.95 -3.64
CA GLY A 553 5.88 -39.71 -4.81
C GLY A 553 6.06 -41.22 -4.67
N LEU A 554 7.25 -41.64 -4.27
CA LEU A 554 7.59 -43.05 -4.05
C LEU A 554 6.72 -43.68 -2.97
N ALA A 555 6.45 -42.97 -1.88
CA ALA A 555 5.55 -43.43 -0.83
C ALA A 555 4.12 -43.65 -1.35
N ALA A 556 3.60 -42.71 -2.15
CA ALA A 556 2.28 -42.85 -2.79
C ALA A 556 2.24 -44.02 -3.78
N PHE A 557 3.29 -44.19 -4.59
CA PHE A 557 3.41 -45.29 -5.55
C PHE A 557 3.47 -46.66 -4.85
N LEU A 558 4.27 -46.78 -3.79
CA LEU A 558 4.43 -48.01 -3.01
C LEU A 558 3.17 -48.38 -2.21
N ALA A 559 2.29 -47.43 -1.92
CA ALA A 559 0.97 -47.73 -1.34
C ALA A 559 0.09 -48.56 -2.30
N VAL A 560 0.30 -48.44 -3.61
CA VAL A 560 -0.38 -49.23 -4.65
C VAL A 560 0.44 -50.46 -5.04
N TYR A 561 1.76 -50.29 -5.17
CA TYR A 561 2.69 -51.32 -5.66
C TYR A 561 3.77 -51.67 -4.62
N PRO A 562 3.40 -52.29 -3.48
CA PRO A 562 4.33 -52.52 -2.36
C PRO A 562 5.52 -53.43 -2.71
N GLY A 563 5.40 -54.22 -3.78
CA GLY A 563 6.46 -55.10 -4.29
C GLY A 563 7.49 -54.43 -5.21
N HIS A 564 7.33 -53.15 -5.55
CA HIS A 564 8.21 -52.47 -6.51
C HIS A 564 9.58 -52.14 -5.89
N ARG A 565 10.56 -53.04 -6.10
CA ARG A 565 11.88 -52.98 -5.46
C ARG A 565 12.67 -51.70 -5.78
N PRO A 566 12.75 -51.21 -7.04
CA PRO A 566 13.49 -49.97 -7.32
C PRO A 566 12.94 -48.76 -6.57
N ALA A 567 11.61 -48.64 -6.46
CA ALA A 567 10.98 -47.54 -5.73
C ALA A 567 11.32 -47.60 -4.24
N ARG A 568 11.24 -48.80 -3.64
CA ARG A 568 11.57 -48.99 -2.23
C ARG A 568 13.02 -48.62 -1.92
N LEU A 569 13.97 -49.06 -2.76
CA LEU A 569 15.39 -48.77 -2.57
C LEU A 569 15.70 -47.26 -2.69
N LEU A 570 15.10 -46.57 -3.65
CA LEU A 570 15.27 -45.13 -3.82
C LEU A 570 14.65 -44.34 -2.67
N MET A 571 13.46 -44.75 -2.21
CA MET A 571 12.81 -44.11 -1.06
C MET A 571 13.67 -44.25 0.21
N GLU A 572 14.25 -45.43 0.44
CA GLU A 572 15.20 -45.65 1.54
C GLU A 572 16.46 -44.79 1.38
N THR A 573 17.00 -44.69 0.16
CA THR A 573 18.20 -43.89 -0.12
C THR A 573 17.97 -42.40 0.16
N PHE A 574 16.87 -41.84 -0.35
CA PHE A 574 16.56 -40.41 -0.17
C PHE A 574 16.17 -40.09 1.27
N SER A 575 15.37 -40.92 1.93
CA SER A 575 14.97 -40.68 3.33
C SER A 575 16.15 -40.78 4.30
N VAL A 576 17.09 -41.70 4.07
CA VAL A 576 18.34 -41.78 4.85
C VAL A 576 19.18 -40.52 4.67
N ARG A 577 19.34 -40.01 3.44
CA ARG A 577 20.07 -38.76 3.19
C ARG A 577 19.41 -37.55 3.86
N LEU A 578 18.08 -37.45 3.80
CA LEU A 578 17.34 -36.39 4.51
C LEU A 578 17.55 -36.47 6.03
N LEU A 579 17.50 -37.67 6.60
CA LEU A 579 17.79 -37.89 8.03
C LEU A 579 19.23 -37.51 8.40
N GLU A 580 20.21 -37.86 7.55
CA GLU A 580 21.62 -37.48 7.73
C GLU A 580 21.80 -35.96 7.69
N LEU A 581 21.12 -35.27 6.78
CA LEU A 581 21.13 -33.80 6.67
C LEU A 581 20.55 -33.13 7.94
N LEU A 582 19.43 -33.63 8.45
CA LEU A 582 18.85 -33.18 9.72
C LEU A 582 19.83 -33.34 10.88
N ARG A 583 20.44 -34.52 11.01
CA ARG A 583 21.41 -34.80 12.08
C ARG A 583 22.69 -33.98 11.95
N ALA A 584 23.18 -33.77 10.73
CA ALA A 584 24.41 -33.04 10.47
C ALA A 584 24.31 -31.53 10.74
N ASN A 585 23.13 -30.94 10.53
CA ASN A 585 22.91 -29.51 10.73
C ASN A 585 22.30 -29.17 12.10
N ARG A 586 21.92 -30.18 12.89
CA ARG A 586 21.32 -30.00 14.22
C ARG A 586 22.25 -29.25 15.18
N ARG A 587 21.67 -28.29 15.91
CA ARG A 587 22.26 -27.54 17.04
C ARG A 587 21.23 -27.36 18.14
N ASP A 588 21.65 -26.85 19.30
CA ASP A 588 20.77 -26.64 20.46
C ASP A 588 19.55 -25.74 20.15
N ASP A 589 19.68 -24.77 19.25
CA ASP A 589 18.64 -23.83 18.83
C ASP A 589 18.12 -24.04 17.39
N TRP A 590 18.66 -25.04 16.69
CA TRP A 590 18.46 -25.27 15.25
C TRP A 590 18.23 -26.76 14.95
N ILE A 591 16.97 -27.18 14.88
CA ILE A 591 16.59 -28.57 14.58
C ILE A 591 16.08 -28.62 13.14
N TRP A 592 17.01 -28.55 12.19
CA TRP A 592 16.66 -28.42 10.78
C TRP A 592 17.63 -29.14 9.83
N PHE A 593 17.13 -29.47 8.64
CA PHE A 593 17.81 -30.23 7.57
C PHE A 593 18.98 -29.49 6.94
N GLU A 594 18.98 -28.17 7.01
CA GLU A 594 19.90 -27.29 6.31
C GLU A 594 20.33 -26.16 7.24
N PRO A 595 21.44 -25.46 6.93
CA PRO A 595 21.82 -24.27 7.70
C PRO A 595 20.88 -23.09 7.49
N VAL A 596 19.93 -23.15 6.56
CA VAL A 596 18.99 -22.07 6.20
C VAL A 596 17.56 -22.58 6.22
N LEU A 597 16.60 -21.66 6.33
CA LEU A 597 15.20 -21.91 5.93
C LEU A 597 14.98 -21.33 4.53
N ALA A 598 14.27 -22.07 3.68
CA ALA A 598 14.00 -21.62 2.31
C ALA A 598 12.51 -21.76 1.97
N TYR A 599 12.16 -22.41 0.86
CA TYR A 599 10.77 -22.62 0.43
C TYR A 599 10.36 -24.10 0.57
N ASP A 600 9.05 -24.33 0.54
CA ASP A 600 8.38 -25.62 0.72
C ASP A 600 8.94 -26.39 1.93
N ASN A 601 9.28 -25.68 3.02
CA ASN A 601 10.11 -26.20 4.12
C ASN A 601 9.50 -27.44 4.76
N ALA A 602 8.19 -27.41 5.01
CA ALA A 602 7.48 -28.49 5.67
C ALA A 602 7.49 -29.81 4.87
N ARG A 603 7.86 -29.79 3.58
CA ARG A 603 7.99 -31.01 2.76
C ARG A 603 9.15 -31.88 3.18
N LEU A 604 10.21 -31.32 3.76
CA LEU A 604 11.36 -32.09 4.25
C LEU A 604 10.94 -33.04 5.40
N PRO A 605 10.35 -32.55 6.52
CA PRO A 605 9.85 -33.44 7.55
C PRO A 605 8.65 -34.27 7.09
N GLU A 606 7.76 -33.76 6.23
CA GLU A 606 6.64 -34.56 5.69
C GLU A 606 7.15 -35.79 4.93
N ALA A 607 8.12 -35.63 4.03
CA ALA A 607 8.69 -36.72 3.25
C ALA A 607 9.36 -37.77 4.16
N LEU A 608 10.10 -37.32 5.17
CA LEU A 608 10.73 -38.21 6.14
C LEU A 608 9.69 -38.98 6.97
N LEU A 609 8.60 -38.32 7.37
CA LEU A 609 7.48 -38.93 8.08
C LEU A 609 6.76 -39.99 7.22
N ARG A 610 6.50 -39.69 5.93
CA ARG A 610 5.92 -40.65 4.98
C ARG A 610 6.82 -41.87 4.80
N ALA A 611 8.12 -41.66 4.61
CA ALA A 611 9.09 -42.75 4.47
C ALA A 611 9.22 -43.59 5.74
N GLY A 612 9.26 -42.95 6.92
CA GLY A 612 9.32 -43.62 8.22
C GLY A 612 8.15 -44.58 8.42
N ARG A 613 6.92 -44.14 8.07
CA ARG A 613 5.73 -45.01 8.09
C ARG A 613 5.82 -46.15 7.09
N ALA A 614 6.20 -45.88 5.84
CA ALA A 614 6.24 -46.88 4.78
C ALA A 614 7.37 -47.93 4.95
N LEU A 615 8.50 -47.54 5.56
CA LEU A 615 9.66 -48.40 5.80
C LEU A 615 9.67 -49.01 7.21
N ALA A 616 8.69 -48.68 8.06
CA ALA A 616 8.66 -49.05 9.48
C ALA A 616 9.94 -48.62 10.24
N ARG A 617 10.35 -47.36 10.06
CA ARG A 617 11.53 -46.74 10.68
C ARG A 617 11.10 -45.72 11.74
N PRO A 618 11.02 -46.10 13.03
CA PRO A 618 10.52 -45.22 14.08
C PRO A 618 11.43 -44.00 14.31
N ASP A 619 12.74 -44.14 14.11
CA ASP A 619 13.70 -43.04 14.21
C ASP A 619 13.43 -41.92 13.19
N MET A 620 13.04 -42.27 11.97
CA MET A 620 12.62 -41.29 10.96
C MET A 620 11.34 -40.57 11.36
N VAL A 621 10.39 -41.29 11.97
CA VAL A 621 9.11 -40.70 12.42
C VAL A 621 9.36 -39.71 13.56
N GLU A 622 10.11 -40.12 14.58
CA GLU A 622 10.41 -39.29 15.76
C GLU A 622 11.15 -38.01 15.38
N GLU A 623 12.22 -38.10 14.59
CA GLU A 623 13.00 -36.93 14.20
C GLU A 623 12.28 -36.02 13.19
N ALA A 624 11.40 -36.58 12.34
CA ALA A 624 10.55 -35.78 11.46
C ALA A 624 9.54 -34.94 12.25
N ILE A 625 8.92 -35.55 13.27
CA ILE A 625 7.97 -34.87 14.16
C ILE A 625 8.66 -33.74 14.95
N GLU A 626 9.86 -34.00 15.47
CA GLU A 626 10.65 -32.99 16.18
C GLU A 626 11.04 -31.81 15.27
N ALA A 627 11.53 -32.09 14.05
CA ALA A 627 11.87 -31.05 13.08
C ALA A 627 10.64 -30.24 12.62
N LEU A 628 9.48 -30.90 12.45
CA LEU A 628 8.24 -30.21 12.12
C LEU A 628 7.74 -29.32 13.27
N ALA A 629 7.85 -29.78 14.52
CA ALA A 629 7.48 -28.97 15.69
C ALA A 629 8.37 -27.72 15.78
N TRP A 630 9.68 -27.88 15.58
CA TRP A 630 10.61 -26.76 15.52
C TRP A 630 10.27 -25.78 14.39
N LEU A 631 9.93 -26.27 13.18
CA LEU A 631 9.50 -25.41 12.08
C LEU A 631 8.21 -24.66 12.43
N ALA A 632 7.24 -25.35 13.02
CA ALA A 632 5.96 -24.77 13.38
C ALA A 632 6.13 -23.59 14.36
N GLU A 633 7.06 -23.71 15.33
CA GLU A 633 7.43 -22.58 16.20
C GLU A 633 8.04 -21.40 15.42
N ARG A 634 8.90 -21.67 14.43
CA ARG A 634 9.49 -20.62 13.57
C ARG A 634 8.46 -19.97 12.65
N GLN A 635 7.40 -20.69 12.31
CA GLN A 635 6.27 -20.23 11.52
C GLN A 635 5.13 -19.67 12.38
N THR A 636 5.33 -19.43 13.68
CA THR A 636 4.34 -18.76 14.54
C THR A 636 4.83 -17.36 14.92
N ALA A 637 4.03 -16.35 14.58
CA ALA A 637 4.28 -14.97 14.96
C ALA A 637 4.15 -14.77 16.47
N LYS A 638 4.72 -13.68 17.01
CA LYS A 638 4.58 -13.33 18.44
C LYS A 638 3.12 -13.14 18.85
N GLU A 639 2.29 -12.73 17.91
CA GLU A 639 0.86 -12.52 18.04
C GLU A 639 0.05 -13.83 17.95
N GLY A 640 0.70 -14.96 17.66
CA GLY A 640 0.12 -16.30 17.65
C GLY A 640 -0.46 -16.77 16.31
N HIS A 641 -0.49 -15.93 15.28
CA HIS A 641 -0.90 -16.36 13.93
C HIS A 641 0.22 -17.08 13.19
N PHE A 642 -0.15 -17.84 12.16
CA PHE A 642 0.80 -18.48 11.25
C PHE A 642 1.51 -17.42 10.39
N ARG A 643 2.83 -17.49 10.32
CA ARG A 643 3.71 -16.64 9.52
C ARG A 643 4.63 -17.53 8.68
N PRO A 644 4.37 -17.69 7.38
CA PRO A 644 5.30 -18.36 6.47
C PRO A 644 6.71 -17.77 6.56
N ILE A 645 7.73 -18.59 6.27
CA ILE A 645 9.10 -18.11 6.15
C ILE A 645 9.17 -17.14 4.95
N GLY A 646 9.51 -15.88 5.19
CA GLY A 646 9.65 -14.88 4.13
C GLY A 646 10.87 -15.16 3.25
N THR A 647 10.79 -14.87 1.94
CA THR A 647 11.88 -15.16 0.99
C THR A 647 13.19 -14.43 1.28
N GLU A 648 13.14 -13.32 2.01
CA GLU A 648 14.33 -12.62 2.50
C GLU A 648 15.16 -13.46 3.49
N SER A 649 14.59 -14.55 4.02
CA SER A 649 15.32 -15.53 4.84
C SER A 649 16.25 -16.42 4.02
N PHE A 650 16.06 -16.49 2.69
CA PHE A 650 16.72 -17.47 1.86
C PHE A 650 18.22 -17.17 1.80
N GLY A 651 19.03 -18.18 2.09
CA GLY A 651 20.49 -18.04 2.10
C GLY A 651 21.08 -17.39 3.35
N LEU A 652 20.27 -17.06 4.37
CA LEU A 652 20.75 -16.56 5.66
C LEU A 652 21.02 -17.73 6.63
N PRO A 653 22.29 -18.10 6.89
CA PRO A 653 22.61 -19.28 7.67
C PRO A 653 22.38 -19.06 9.16
N HIS A 654 21.53 -19.90 9.75
CA HIS A 654 21.21 -19.94 11.18
C HIS A 654 20.66 -18.61 11.73
N GLU A 655 19.98 -17.83 10.88
CA GLU A 655 19.32 -16.60 11.29
C GLU A 655 17.83 -16.82 11.56
N THR A 656 17.25 -15.91 12.33
CA THR A 656 15.80 -15.85 12.52
C THR A 656 15.10 -15.54 11.18
N PRO A 657 13.98 -16.21 10.86
CA PRO A 657 13.22 -15.92 9.64
C PRO A 657 12.84 -14.45 9.52
N GLN A 658 13.02 -13.90 8.33
CA GLN A 658 12.45 -12.61 7.94
C GLN A 658 10.95 -12.76 7.71
N ALA A 659 10.23 -11.65 7.93
CA ALA A 659 8.78 -11.71 8.07
C ALA A 659 8.02 -11.67 6.74
N PHE A 660 8.59 -11.19 5.64
CA PHE A 660 7.80 -10.80 4.45
C PHE A 660 8.30 -11.40 3.14
N ASP A 661 7.45 -11.22 2.12
CA ASP A 661 7.35 -12.07 0.93
C ASP A 661 6.92 -13.50 1.32
N GLN A 662 5.83 -13.58 2.09
CA GLN A 662 5.24 -14.83 2.55
C GLN A 662 4.44 -15.49 1.42
N GLN A 663 4.67 -16.78 1.16
CA GLN A 663 4.10 -17.45 -0.01
C GLN A 663 2.99 -18.46 0.36
N PRO A 664 1.92 -18.57 -0.43
CA PRO A 664 0.87 -19.60 -0.29
C PRO A 664 1.42 -21.04 -0.20
N LEU A 665 2.44 -21.35 -1.01
CA LEU A 665 3.04 -22.68 -1.05
C LEU A 665 3.50 -23.17 0.34
N GLU A 666 4.11 -22.29 1.14
CA GLU A 666 4.54 -22.61 2.52
C GLU A 666 3.36 -22.99 3.40
N ALA A 667 2.25 -22.23 3.32
CA ALA A 667 1.05 -22.51 4.09
C ALA A 667 0.44 -23.87 3.70
N TRP A 668 0.38 -24.18 2.40
CA TRP A 668 -0.06 -25.50 1.93
C TRP A 668 0.85 -26.62 2.46
N ALA A 669 2.17 -26.45 2.37
CA ALA A 669 3.14 -27.43 2.84
C ALA A 669 2.97 -27.73 4.34
N THR A 670 2.82 -26.69 5.16
CA THR A 670 2.62 -26.84 6.60
C THR A 670 1.30 -27.54 6.90
N ILE A 671 0.21 -27.20 6.20
CA ILE A 671 -1.10 -27.85 6.39
C ILE A 671 -1.01 -29.36 6.15
N GLU A 672 -0.43 -29.79 5.02
CA GLU A 672 -0.30 -31.22 4.71
C GLU A 672 0.63 -31.95 5.68
N ALA A 673 1.76 -31.35 6.04
CA ALA A 673 2.72 -31.94 6.99
C ALA A 673 2.11 -32.11 8.38
N CYS A 674 1.42 -31.07 8.89
CA CYS A 674 0.75 -31.12 10.18
C CYS A 674 -0.44 -32.08 10.18
N ALA A 675 -1.22 -32.14 9.09
CA ALA A 675 -2.28 -33.14 8.95
C ALA A 675 -1.73 -34.57 9.02
N LEU A 676 -0.61 -34.85 8.35
CA LEU A 676 0.06 -36.14 8.41
C LEU A 676 0.63 -36.44 9.82
N ALA A 677 1.16 -35.43 10.51
CA ALA A 677 1.64 -35.55 11.88
C ALA A 677 0.51 -35.88 12.86
N PHE A 678 -0.67 -35.25 12.70
CA PHE A 678 -1.87 -35.59 13.45
C PHE A 678 -2.29 -37.04 13.22
N GLU A 679 -2.37 -37.49 11.96
CA GLU A 679 -2.70 -38.88 11.64
C GLU A 679 -1.71 -39.89 12.24
N THR A 680 -0.46 -39.48 12.44
CA THR A 680 0.60 -40.37 12.92
C THR A 680 0.68 -40.40 14.44
N THR A 681 0.43 -39.27 15.11
CA THR A 681 0.66 -39.10 16.55
C THR A 681 -0.63 -39.04 17.38
N GLY A 682 -1.75 -38.64 16.78
CA GLY A 682 -3.01 -38.33 17.47
C GLY A 682 -2.99 -37.02 18.26
N ASP A 683 -1.90 -36.23 18.19
CA ASP A 683 -1.76 -35.01 18.99
C ASP A 683 -2.51 -33.82 18.36
N ALA A 684 -3.51 -33.31 19.07
CA ALA A 684 -4.38 -32.22 18.61
C ALA A 684 -3.63 -30.89 18.34
N GLN A 685 -2.40 -30.70 18.85
CA GLN A 685 -1.62 -29.49 18.54
C GLN A 685 -1.40 -29.31 17.03
N TRP A 686 -1.28 -30.41 16.29
CA TRP A 686 -1.10 -30.39 14.85
C TRP A 686 -2.32 -29.83 14.12
N LEU A 687 -3.54 -30.09 14.62
CA LEU A 687 -4.76 -29.50 14.09
C LEU A 687 -4.81 -27.98 14.31
N THR A 688 -4.27 -27.48 15.42
CA THR A 688 -4.11 -26.04 15.66
C THR A 688 -3.18 -25.40 14.63
N HIS A 689 -2.06 -26.06 14.28
CA HIS A 689 -1.17 -25.57 13.24
C HIS A 689 -1.84 -25.60 11.85
N VAL A 690 -2.64 -26.62 11.56
CA VAL A 690 -3.46 -26.66 10.32
C VAL A 690 -4.43 -25.48 10.26
N GLU A 691 -5.21 -25.25 11.31
CA GLU A 691 -6.23 -24.18 11.32
C GLU A 691 -5.59 -22.79 11.26
N THR A 692 -4.47 -22.55 11.95
CA THR A 692 -3.77 -21.25 11.88
C THR A 692 -3.12 -21.01 10.52
N ALA A 693 -2.51 -22.03 9.90
CA ALA A 693 -1.98 -21.94 8.55
C ALA A 693 -3.08 -21.75 7.48
N TYR A 694 -4.24 -22.38 7.68
CA TYR A 694 -5.40 -22.15 6.81
C TYR A 694 -5.99 -20.74 6.99
N ALA A 695 -6.10 -20.27 8.23
CA ALA A 695 -6.60 -18.93 8.53
C ALA A 695 -5.71 -17.81 7.95
N TRP A 696 -4.42 -18.06 7.72
CA TRP A 696 -3.52 -17.13 7.03
C TRP A 696 -4.05 -16.73 5.65
N TYR A 697 -4.57 -17.67 4.86
CA TYR A 697 -5.21 -17.38 3.57
C TYR A 697 -6.43 -16.48 3.68
N LEU A 698 -7.12 -16.54 4.83
CA LEU A 698 -8.36 -15.83 5.10
C LEU A 698 -8.15 -14.44 5.71
N GLY A 699 -6.90 -14.06 5.95
CA GLY A 699 -6.52 -12.78 6.55
C GLY A 699 -6.19 -12.85 8.04
N ALA A 700 -5.99 -14.02 8.64
CA ALA A 700 -5.34 -14.13 9.95
C ALA A 700 -3.81 -14.15 9.76
N ASN A 701 -3.27 -13.04 9.28
CA ASN A 701 -1.85 -12.88 8.93
C ASN A 701 -1.35 -11.49 9.32
N ASP A 702 -0.06 -11.23 9.04
CA ASP A 702 0.63 -10.00 9.46
C ASP A 702 -0.03 -8.70 9.01
N LEU A 703 -0.73 -8.71 7.87
CA LEU A 703 -1.42 -7.53 7.36
C LEU A 703 -2.94 -7.61 7.51
N GLY A 704 -3.49 -8.68 8.08
CA GLY A 704 -4.94 -8.91 8.09
C GLY A 704 -5.59 -8.94 6.70
N LEU A 705 -4.82 -9.24 5.64
CA LEU A 705 -5.29 -9.19 4.24
C LEU A 705 -5.58 -10.60 3.72
N ARG A 706 -6.73 -10.78 3.08
CA ARG A 706 -7.11 -12.07 2.49
C ARG A 706 -6.30 -12.38 1.23
N LEU A 707 -5.82 -13.62 1.10
CA LEU A 707 -5.18 -14.12 -0.13
C LEU A 707 -6.13 -14.98 -0.97
N ALA A 708 -7.00 -15.76 -0.34
CA ALA A 708 -7.94 -16.66 -1.03
C ALA A 708 -9.22 -15.94 -1.48
N LEU A 709 -9.62 -16.17 -2.74
CA LEU A 709 -10.73 -15.47 -3.39
C LEU A 709 -11.95 -16.37 -3.65
N PRO A 710 -13.17 -15.80 -3.73
CA PRO A 710 -14.39 -16.54 -4.01
C PRO A 710 -14.43 -17.28 -5.36
N ASP A 711 -13.65 -16.84 -6.34
CA ASP A 711 -13.56 -17.47 -7.67
C ASP A 711 -12.55 -18.63 -7.74
N GLY A 712 -12.08 -19.11 -6.57
CA GLY A 712 -11.03 -20.11 -6.46
C GLY A 712 -9.62 -19.58 -6.68
N GLY A 713 -9.46 -18.28 -6.93
CA GLY A 713 -8.16 -17.63 -7.06
C GLY A 713 -7.41 -17.50 -5.74
N CYS A 714 -6.10 -17.33 -5.81
CA CYS A 714 -5.27 -16.98 -4.67
C CYS A 714 -4.18 -16.00 -5.11
N PHE A 715 -3.96 -14.97 -4.30
CA PHE A 715 -2.89 -14.02 -4.52
C PHE A 715 -1.50 -14.59 -4.22
N ASP A 716 -0.48 -14.12 -4.94
CA ASP A 716 0.85 -14.75 -4.98
C ASP A 716 1.68 -14.66 -3.70
N GLY A 717 1.31 -13.79 -2.77
CA GLY A 717 2.00 -13.69 -1.49
C GLY A 717 1.69 -12.41 -0.72
N LEU A 718 2.18 -12.38 0.51
CA LEU A 718 2.06 -11.24 1.42
C LEU A 718 3.40 -10.51 1.51
N GLN A 719 3.45 -9.31 0.94
CA GLN A 719 4.57 -8.38 1.04
C GLN A 719 4.49 -7.61 2.37
N VAL A 720 5.49 -6.78 2.66
CA VAL A 720 5.56 -5.96 3.88
C VAL A 720 4.37 -5.02 4.09
N ASP A 721 3.75 -4.57 2.99
CA ASP A 721 2.73 -3.51 3.01
C ASP A 721 1.50 -3.83 2.13
N ARG A 722 1.49 -4.96 1.43
CA ARG A 722 0.42 -5.33 0.48
C ARG A 722 0.37 -6.81 0.19
N VAL A 723 -0.70 -7.24 -0.45
CA VAL A 723 -0.77 -8.54 -1.13
C VAL A 723 -0.22 -8.39 -2.56
N ASN A 724 0.54 -9.37 -3.04
CA ASN A 724 0.88 -9.49 -4.46
C ASN A 724 -0.39 -9.86 -5.25
N LEU A 725 -0.93 -8.90 -6.01
CA LEU A 725 -2.24 -9.05 -6.66
C LEU A 725 -2.28 -10.07 -7.81
N ASN A 726 -1.12 -10.58 -8.25
CA ASN A 726 -1.06 -11.66 -9.23
C ASN A 726 -1.62 -12.95 -8.63
N GLN A 727 -2.14 -13.81 -9.48
CA GLN A 727 -2.70 -15.11 -9.14
C GLN A 727 -2.04 -16.18 -10.01
N GLY A 728 -0.78 -16.49 -9.74
CA GLY A 728 0.00 -17.49 -10.44
C GLY A 728 -0.51 -18.91 -10.16
N ALA A 729 -0.10 -19.86 -11.01
CA ALA A 729 -0.53 -21.24 -10.88
C ALA A 729 -0.16 -21.84 -9.52
N GLU A 730 1.08 -21.64 -9.05
CA GLU A 730 1.54 -22.14 -7.75
C GLU A 730 0.60 -21.73 -6.60
N SER A 731 0.22 -20.46 -6.54
CA SER A 731 -0.60 -19.87 -5.49
C SER A 731 -2.04 -20.35 -5.54
N ILE A 732 -2.62 -20.38 -6.75
CA ILE A 732 -3.97 -20.92 -6.98
C ILE A 732 -4.02 -22.38 -6.55
N LEU A 733 -3.06 -23.19 -6.99
CA LEU A 733 -3.01 -24.62 -6.67
C LEU A 733 -2.79 -24.86 -5.17
N ALA A 734 -1.87 -24.13 -4.54
CA ALA A 734 -1.57 -24.23 -3.11
C ALA A 734 -2.83 -23.95 -2.25
N TRP A 735 -3.58 -22.90 -2.58
CA TRP A 735 -4.84 -22.60 -1.90
C TRP A 735 -5.85 -23.76 -2.03
N GLN A 736 -6.01 -24.32 -3.24
CA GLN A 736 -6.97 -25.39 -3.47
C GLN A 736 -6.60 -26.66 -2.71
N PHE A 737 -5.32 -27.03 -2.66
CA PHE A 737 -4.88 -28.15 -1.82
C PHE A 737 -5.11 -27.89 -0.33
N ALA A 738 -4.78 -26.68 0.15
CA ALA A 738 -5.03 -26.31 1.55
C ALA A 738 -6.52 -26.43 1.91
N ALA A 739 -7.42 -25.97 1.03
CA ALA A 739 -8.85 -26.06 1.23
C ALA A 739 -9.36 -27.52 1.23
N LEU A 740 -8.86 -28.38 0.34
CA LEU A 740 -9.19 -29.81 0.35
C LEU A 740 -8.70 -30.52 1.62
N ALA A 741 -7.47 -30.24 2.06
CA ALA A 741 -6.90 -30.85 3.26
C ALA A 741 -7.73 -30.53 4.52
N VAL A 742 -8.11 -29.25 4.69
CA VAL A 742 -8.97 -28.83 5.82
C VAL A 742 -10.37 -29.41 5.72
N ARG A 743 -10.94 -29.47 4.51
CA ARG A 743 -12.24 -30.11 4.27
C ARG A 743 -12.25 -31.57 4.71
N ARG A 744 -11.21 -32.35 4.37
CA ARG A 744 -11.05 -33.75 4.79
C ARG A 744 -11.01 -33.89 6.30
N LEU A 745 -10.24 -33.04 6.98
CA LEU A 745 -10.09 -33.08 8.43
C LEU A 745 -11.42 -32.79 9.13
N ARG A 746 -12.16 -31.76 8.69
CA ARG A 746 -13.47 -31.41 9.25
C ARG A 746 -14.51 -32.52 9.05
N ALA A 747 -14.56 -33.12 7.86
CA ALA A 747 -15.47 -34.23 7.58
C ALA A 747 -15.21 -35.45 8.49
N ARG A 748 -13.95 -35.72 8.85
CA ARG A 748 -13.60 -36.79 9.80
C ARG A 748 -14.04 -36.48 11.23
N SER A 749 -13.87 -35.24 11.67
CA SER A 749 -14.32 -34.80 13.01
C SER A 749 -15.84 -34.91 13.19
N ASP A 750 -16.61 -34.51 12.18
CA ASP A 750 -18.09 -34.63 12.19
C ASP A 750 -18.56 -36.10 12.12
N GLY A 751 -17.80 -36.97 11.45
CA GLY A 751 -18.04 -38.41 11.41
C GLY A 751 -17.82 -39.10 12.76
N SER A 752 -16.75 -38.74 13.48
CA SER A 752 -16.45 -39.28 14.81
C SER A 752 -17.45 -38.86 15.89
N GLN A 753 -18.03 -37.65 15.81
CA GLN A 753 -19.06 -37.22 16.75
C GLN A 753 -20.38 -37.99 16.57
N ASN A 754 -20.75 -38.31 15.32
CA ASN A 754 -21.94 -39.12 15.03
C ASN A 754 -21.77 -40.60 15.42
N GLU A 755 -20.54 -41.14 15.40
CA GLU A 755 -20.25 -42.51 15.86
C GLU A 755 -20.23 -42.62 17.40
N GLU A 756 -19.78 -41.60 18.12
CA GLU A 756 -19.85 -41.54 19.59
C GLU A 756 -21.31 -41.42 20.10
N GLU A 757 -22.14 -40.59 19.47
CA GLU A 757 -23.58 -40.51 19.78
C GLU A 757 -24.32 -41.84 19.48
N GLY A 758 -23.94 -42.54 18.39
CA GLY A 758 -24.48 -43.86 18.04
C GLY A 758 -24.07 -44.99 18.99
N GLN A 759 -22.89 -44.90 19.64
CA GLN A 759 -22.44 -45.87 20.63
C GLN A 759 -23.06 -45.64 22.02
N GLU A 760 -23.36 -44.39 22.40
CA GLU A 760 -24.14 -44.10 23.61
C GLU A 760 -25.59 -44.61 23.52
N GLU A 761 -26.25 -44.50 22.35
CA GLU A 761 -27.58 -45.08 22.14
C GLU A 761 -27.56 -46.63 22.13
N GLY A 762 -26.49 -47.24 21.61
CA GLY A 762 -26.30 -48.70 21.61
C GLY A 762 -26.05 -49.30 23.00
N SER A 763 -25.41 -48.56 23.91
CA SER A 763 -25.17 -49.01 25.29
C SER A 763 -26.42 -48.95 26.17
N VAL A 764 -27.40 -48.09 25.85
CA VAL A 764 -28.67 -47.99 26.61
C VAL A 764 -29.66 -49.08 26.19
N ALA A 765 -29.51 -49.68 25.00
CA ALA A 765 -30.36 -50.77 24.53
C ALA A 765 -29.98 -52.17 25.07
N ALA A 766 -28.77 -52.35 25.62
CA ALA A 766 -28.31 -53.64 26.17
C ALA A 766 -28.64 -53.85 27.67
N CYS A 767 -29.33 -52.90 28.31
CA CYS A 767 -29.71 -52.99 29.72
C CYS A 767 -31.22 -52.82 29.98
N ARG A 768 -32.08 -53.24 29.04
CA ARG A 768 -33.54 -53.35 29.23
C ARG A 768 -34.07 -54.73 28.91
#